data_AF-A0A8B3S1V6-F1
#
_entry.id   AF-A0A8B3S1V6-F1
#
_cell.length_a   1.000
_cell.length_b   1.000
_cell.length_c   1.000
_cell.angle_alpha   90.00
_cell.angle_beta   90.00
_cell.angle_gamma   90.00
#
_symmetry.space_group_name_H-M   'P 1'
#
loop_
_entity.id
_entity.type
_entity.pdbx_description
1 polymer ?
#
loop_
_entity_poly.entity_id
_entity_poly.type
_entity_poly.pdbx_seq_one_letter_code
_entity_poly.pdbx_strand_id
1 'polypeptide(L)'
;MSDERYNWKRFWCPRTDNIDLSDRGYLYDPDSEYGHIYNPDVVTFESIETIQCLVLLGEPGIGKTRTMDAERNAINTRFEQEGGTTFWLDLRSCGSDYMLFRKLFGSQEFVSWRNGTHQLHVFLDSLDECLLRIDNLAALLIDEFKNCPVELNSPEAQEMKAYYLKLQERENKANSRPILDPPPAERIASCLDECESGNLSAWWHLNREMTLEPDRARYGDELESDLTVLPGWKVADAATKARIVETAKRYVLEQDPKTQEWLGTNTIYPIAFAGYRALRLLLQEAPDFIFTLPTDVWKKWAPIILAYSTSSGVEDENPHRKLTKLAYEHAPDDIIRALLVMIDKQNEEHDHIFITREVEYCWDDRLADALLNNAEDEKLKPVCMGTLLGDLLDHNVDEAKVFTELLVPLPLPSSEDARNRAIAAARALMIHAKDAGWSVVGPAIQEDNEFGREVISAIAYNAESIGKRLTEDQLADLYVWLVRQYPHAEDPKHDGAYTVEPRDHVTNWRNSILHHLQERGTHPACEAIQRISHELPELDWLKWTLWEARNKTRRCTWELPQPAEILKLAGDPRRRLIRDGADLLEALIESLNRLVVKLQGETPAAPFLWNVWKKKDEKKMYRPKNENTFSDYVTIHLSEDLGGSGVIVNREVEIRNGEGSGKGERTDIHVDISVQSSRGKVRDRVFAIIEVKGCWNPKLDRAMKTQLVDRYLKDNCCQHGMYLVGWFNCNQWDSKDYRKEDAPKINIDEAQKKFDAQAVDLSQQDMRIKAFVMNTALR
;
A
#
# COMPACT_ATOMS: atom_id res chain seq x y z
N MET A 1 -9.10 -19.26 31.00
CA MET A 1 -10.42 -18.89 31.56
C MET A 1 -10.95 -20.12 32.28
N SER A 2 -11.60 -19.94 33.44
CA SER A 2 -12.16 -21.02 34.25
C SER A 2 -13.14 -21.88 33.46
N ASP A 3 -13.11 -23.20 33.66
CA ASP A 3 -14.01 -24.16 33.00
C ASP A 3 -15.38 -24.25 33.72
N GLU A 4 -15.82 -23.14 34.32
CA GLU A 4 -17.11 -23.06 34.99
C GLU A 4 -18.22 -23.09 33.94
N ARG A 5 -19.07 -24.14 34.00
CA ARG A 5 -20.29 -24.22 33.20
C ARG A 5 -21.42 -23.56 33.98
N TYR A 6 -21.76 -22.33 33.60
CA TYR A 6 -22.94 -21.66 34.12
C TYR A 6 -24.19 -22.26 33.47
N ASN A 7 -25.12 -22.78 34.28
CA ASN A 7 -26.39 -23.35 33.81
C ASN A 7 -27.43 -22.25 33.54
N TRP A 8 -27.10 -21.34 32.64
CA TRP A 8 -28.01 -20.25 32.25
C TRP A 8 -28.93 -20.73 31.12
N LYS A 9 -30.23 -20.51 31.30
CA LYS A 9 -31.20 -20.69 30.22
C LYS A 9 -30.93 -19.64 29.14
N ARG A 10 -30.79 -20.08 27.89
CA ARG A 10 -30.51 -19.23 26.73
C ARG A 10 -31.79 -18.98 25.95
N PHE A 11 -31.91 -17.78 25.41
CA PHE A 11 -33.04 -17.37 24.61
C PHE A 11 -32.55 -16.77 23.28
N TRP A 12 -33.41 -16.82 22.28
CA TRP A 12 -33.20 -16.31 20.93
C TRP A 12 -34.09 -15.08 20.69
N CYS A 13 -33.61 -14.14 19.90
CA CYS A 13 -34.38 -12.98 19.46
C CYS A 13 -34.12 -12.77 17.96
N PRO A 14 -35.12 -12.47 17.12
CA PRO A 14 -34.90 -12.09 15.74
C PRO A 14 -33.95 -10.88 15.64
N ARG A 15 -33.06 -10.88 14.65
CA ARG A 15 -32.03 -9.82 14.49
C ARG A 15 -32.63 -8.42 14.30
N THR A 16 -33.84 -8.32 13.75
CA THR A 16 -34.51 -7.06 13.45
C THR A 16 -35.15 -6.40 14.66
N ASP A 17 -35.25 -7.13 15.77
CA ASP A 17 -36.07 -6.74 16.92
C ASP A 17 -35.18 -6.31 18.10
N ASN A 18 -35.75 -5.52 19.00
CA ASN A 18 -35.01 -4.93 20.11
C ASN A 18 -35.14 -5.77 21.37
N ILE A 19 -34.04 -5.92 22.11
CA ILE A 19 -34.03 -6.54 23.44
C ILE A 19 -33.92 -5.45 24.52
N ASP A 20 -34.78 -5.52 25.52
CA ASP A 20 -34.75 -4.67 26.70
C ASP A 20 -33.73 -5.22 27.73
N LEU A 21 -32.65 -4.45 27.93
CA LEU A 21 -31.56 -4.70 28.88
C LEU A 21 -31.62 -3.77 30.11
N SER A 22 -32.79 -3.17 30.39
CA SER A 22 -32.97 -2.20 31.47
C SER A 22 -32.74 -2.78 32.87
N ASP A 23 -32.71 -4.11 33.03
CA ASP A 23 -32.31 -4.76 34.27
C ASP A 23 -30.79 -4.82 34.41
N ARG A 24 -30.20 -3.68 34.80
CA ARG A 24 -28.76 -3.57 35.15
C ARG A 24 -27.82 -4.05 34.03
N GLY A 25 -28.25 -3.96 32.77
CA GLY A 25 -27.49 -4.42 31.60
C GLY A 25 -27.63 -5.90 31.28
N TYR A 26 -28.52 -6.63 31.98
CA TYR A 26 -28.90 -8.00 31.66
C TYR A 26 -30.27 -8.04 31.01
N LEU A 27 -30.51 -9.10 30.23
CA LEU A 27 -31.82 -9.39 29.67
C LEU A 27 -32.83 -9.55 30.80
N TYR A 28 -33.90 -8.75 30.78
CA TYR A 28 -35.00 -8.91 31.73
C TYR A 28 -35.59 -10.32 31.59
N ASP A 29 -35.69 -11.06 32.69
CA ASP A 29 -36.02 -12.50 32.70
C ASP A 29 -37.30 -12.78 31.87
N PRO A 30 -37.17 -13.45 30.70
CA PRO A 30 -38.32 -13.71 29.83
C PRO A 30 -39.36 -14.64 30.47
N ASP A 31 -38.98 -15.46 31.44
CA ASP A 31 -39.89 -16.36 32.16
C ASP A 31 -40.61 -15.67 33.34
N SER A 32 -40.34 -14.39 33.62
CA SER A 32 -41.00 -13.64 34.68
C SER A 32 -42.43 -13.21 34.32
N GLU A 33 -43.24 -12.84 35.31
CA GLU A 33 -44.65 -12.41 35.12
C GLU A 33 -44.81 -11.30 34.07
N TYR A 34 -43.79 -10.46 33.91
CA TYR A 34 -43.78 -9.35 32.95
C TYR A 34 -42.79 -9.53 31.78
N GLY A 35 -42.11 -10.68 31.67
CA GLY A 35 -41.07 -10.91 30.66
C GLY A 35 -41.54 -10.69 29.22
N HIS A 36 -42.72 -11.19 28.89
CA HIS A 36 -43.38 -11.02 27.59
C HIS A 36 -43.80 -9.57 27.26
N ILE A 37 -43.85 -8.66 28.24
CA ILE A 37 -44.15 -7.24 28.02
C ILE A 37 -42.89 -6.47 27.67
N TYR A 38 -41.77 -6.79 28.33
CA TYR A 38 -40.49 -6.13 28.11
C TYR A 38 -39.72 -6.69 26.91
N ASN A 39 -39.88 -7.97 26.61
CA ASN A 39 -39.17 -8.67 25.53
C ASN A 39 -40.14 -9.62 24.79
N PRO A 40 -41.12 -9.10 24.02
CA PRO A 40 -42.16 -9.90 23.39
C PRO A 40 -41.64 -10.88 22.33
N ASP A 41 -40.51 -10.54 21.69
CA ASP A 41 -39.96 -11.29 20.55
C ASP A 41 -38.87 -12.30 20.98
N VAL A 42 -38.59 -12.40 22.28
CA VAL A 42 -37.61 -13.34 22.82
C VAL A 42 -38.26 -14.72 23.00
N VAL A 43 -37.64 -15.72 22.39
CA VAL A 43 -38.17 -17.09 22.29
C VAL A 43 -37.16 -18.14 22.73
N THR A 44 -37.65 -19.33 23.08
CA THR A 44 -36.82 -20.50 23.39
C THR A 44 -36.39 -21.22 22.12
N PHE A 45 -35.34 -22.05 22.18
CA PHE A 45 -34.93 -22.86 21.02
C PHE A 45 -36.04 -23.83 20.59
N GLU A 46 -36.72 -24.45 21.57
CA GLU A 46 -37.80 -25.41 21.36
C GLU A 46 -38.96 -24.85 20.52
N SER A 47 -39.20 -23.54 20.58
CA SER A 47 -40.25 -22.88 19.79
C SER A 47 -39.86 -22.59 18.35
N ILE A 48 -38.55 -22.57 18.02
CA ILE A 48 -38.04 -22.23 16.69
C ILE A 48 -37.31 -23.38 16.00
N GLU A 49 -37.15 -24.51 16.70
CA GLU A 49 -36.41 -25.68 16.20
C GLU A 49 -36.97 -26.26 14.89
N THR A 50 -38.27 -26.05 14.61
CA THR A 50 -38.91 -26.50 13.37
C THR A 50 -38.50 -25.67 12.14
N ILE A 51 -37.84 -24.53 12.33
CA ILE A 51 -37.31 -23.70 11.25
C ILE A 51 -36.13 -24.42 10.59
N GLN A 52 -36.19 -24.61 9.27
CA GLN A 52 -35.24 -25.43 8.51
C GLN A 52 -33.79 -24.91 8.56
N CYS A 53 -33.59 -23.60 8.76
CA CYS A 53 -32.28 -22.99 8.86
C CYS A 53 -32.29 -21.88 9.90
N LEU A 54 -31.50 -22.06 10.96
CA LEU A 54 -31.29 -21.08 12.03
C LEU A 54 -29.85 -20.58 12.01
N VAL A 55 -29.67 -19.27 12.19
CA VAL A 55 -28.35 -18.64 12.26
C VAL A 55 -28.17 -17.99 13.62
N LEU A 56 -27.28 -18.54 14.45
CA LEU A 56 -26.97 -17.99 15.77
C LEU A 56 -25.94 -16.87 15.66
N LEU A 57 -26.37 -15.63 15.88
CA LEU A 57 -25.51 -14.45 15.92
C LEU A 57 -25.23 -14.02 17.36
N GLY A 58 -24.11 -13.34 17.57
CA GLY A 58 -23.74 -12.80 18.88
C GLY A 58 -22.28 -12.39 18.95
N GLU A 59 -21.92 -11.63 19.97
CA GLU A 59 -20.56 -11.12 20.15
C GLU A 59 -19.53 -12.25 20.38
N PRO A 60 -18.25 -12.02 20.07
CA PRO A 60 -17.17 -12.94 20.45
C PRO A 60 -17.18 -13.21 21.96
N GLY A 61 -17.14 -14.48 22.37
CA GLY A 61 -17.12 -14.87 23.79
C GLY A 61 -18.47 -14.92 24.51
N ILE A 62 -19.60 -14.54 23.88
CA ILE A 62 -20.94 -14.59 24.50
C ILE A 62 -21.44 -16.03 24.78
N GLY A 63 -20.79 -17.03 24.18
CA GLY A 63 -21.05 -18.45 24.40
C GLY A 63 -21.77 -19.19 23.27
N LYS A 64 -21.77 -18.68 22.03
CA LYS A 64 -22.46 -19.27 20.86
C LYS A 64 -22.19 -20.78 20.69
N THR A 65 -20.93 -21.18 20.62
CA THR A 65 -20.53 -22.60 20.50
C THR A 65 -21.10 -23.44 21.65
N ARG A 66 -21.07 -22.93 22.90
CA ARG A 66 -21.63 -23.65 24.05
C ARG A 66 -23.15 -23.77 23.99
N THR A 67 -23.85 -22.76 23.46
CA THR A 67 -25.30 -22.82 23.22
C THR A 67 -25.63 -23.87 22.16
N MET A 68 -24.95 -23.86 21.02
CA MET A 68 -25.15 -24.85 19.96
C MET A 68 -24.85 -26.29 20.43
N ASP A 69 -23.82 -26.49 21.25
CA ASP A 69 -23.53 -27.79 21.87
C ASP A 69 -24.66 -28.26 22.80
N ALA A 70 -25.24 -27.35 23.59
CA ALA A 70 -26.36 -27.67 24.48
C ALA A 70 -27.63 -28.05 23.68
N GLU A 71 -27.95 -27.29 22.64
CA GLU A 71 -29.08 -27.55 21.73
C GLU A 71 -28.91 -28.88 20.98
N ARG A 72 -27.70 -29.16 20.48
CA ARG A 72 -27.37 -30.45 19.87
C ARG A 72 -27.58 -31.61 20.83
N ASN A 73 -27.19 -31.47 22.09
CA ASN A 73 -27.40 -32.52 23.10
C ASN A 73 -28.89 -32.74 23.41
N ALA A 74 -29.70 -31.68 23.44
CA ALA A 74 -31.16 -31.80 23.59
C ALA A 74 -31.77 -32.56 22.41
N ILE A 75 -31.36 -32.23 21.18
CA ILE A 75 -31.80 -32.91 19.96
C ILE A 75 -31.36 -34.38 19.95
N ASN A 76 -30.11 -34.68 20.30
CA ASN A 76 -29.62 -36.06 20.38
C ASN A 76 -30.47 -36.90 21.34
N THR A 77 -30.81 -36.34 22.50
CA THR A 77 -31.67 -37.02 23.50
C THR A 77 -33.06 -37.32 22.94
N ARG A 78 -33.61 -36.43 22.09
CA ARG A 78 -34.89 -36.68 21.41
C ARG A 78 -34.76 -37.72 20.28
N PHE A 79 -33.69 -37.64 19.50
CA PHE A 79 -33.42 -38.58 18.39
C PHE A 79 -33.10 -40.01 18.84
N GLU A 80 -32.64 -40.21 20.08
CA GLU A 80 -32.57 -41.55 20.71
C GLU A 80 -33.94 -42.27 20.75
N GLN A 81 -35.05 -41.52 20.72
CA GLN A 81 -36.41 -42.07 20.76
C GLN A 81 -37.13 -42.03 19.40
N GLU A 82 -36.86 -41.01 18.57
CA GLU A 82 -37.59 -40.73 17.32
C GLU A 82 -36.88 -41.19 16.03
N GLY A 83 -35.59 -41.53 16.09
CA GLY A 83 -34.82 -42.00 14.93
C GLY A 83 -34.35 -40.88 13.99
N GLY A 84 -33.36 -40.11 14.45
CA GLY A 84 -32.68 -39.06 13.68
C GLY A 84 -31.18 -39.03 13.94
N THR A 85 -30.46 -38.13 13.26
CA THR A 85 -28.99 -37.99 13.39
C THR A 85 -28.59 -36.53 13.51
N THR A 86 -27.54 -36.24 14.29
CA THR A 86 -26.91 -34.91 14.33
C THR A 86 -25.50 -34.96 13.78
N PHE A 87 -25.11 -33.93 13.05
CA PHE A 87 -23.78 -33.78 12.49
C PHE A 87 -23.19 -32.43 12.92
N TRP A 88 -21.92 -32.40 13.31
CA TRP A 88 -21.22 -31.18 13.73
C TRP A 88 -19.96 -30.99 12.92
N LEU A 89 -19.75 -29.76 12.42
CA LEU A 89 -18.55 -29.38 11.72
C LEU A 89 -18.06 -28.01 12.18
N ASP A 90 -16.81 -27.97 12.65
CA ASP A 90 -16.06 -26.72 12.84
C ASP A 90 -15.47 -26.30 11.49
N LEU A 91 -15.96 -25.18 10.96
CA LEU A 91 -15.58 -24.68 9.64
C LEU A 91 -14.15 -24.14 9.58
N ARG A 92 -13.52 -23.80 10.71
CA ARG A 92 -12.07 -23.47 10.76
C ARG A 92 -11.21 -24.62 10.25
N SER A 93 -11.70 -25.84 10.38
CA SER A 93 -11.01 -27.04 9.94
C SER A 93 -11.11 -27.29 8.43
N CYS A 94 -11.80 -26.42 7.68
CA CYS A 94 -12.00 -26.47 6.24
C CYS A 94 -11.14 -25.40 5.54
N GLY A 95 -9.97 -25.80 5.02
CA GLY A 95 -9.05 -24.88 4.32
C GLY A 95 -9.29 -24.73 2.81
N SER A 96 -10.23 -25.47 2.23
CA SER A 96 -10.54 -25.45 0.79
C SER A 96 -11.93 -26.02 0.52
N ASP A 97 -12.50 -25.70 -0.65
CA ASP A 97 -13.78 -26.21 -1.14
C ASP A 97 -13.81 -27.75 -1.14
N TYR A 98 -12.72 -28.38 -1.57
CA TYR A 98 -12.56 -29.83 -1.54
C TYR A 98 -12.62 -30.41 -0.12
N MET A 99 -12.00 -29.73 0.86
CA MET A 99 -12.06 -30.18 2.25
C MET A 99 -13.44 -30.02 2.87
N LEU A 100 -14.15 -28.92 2.56
CA LEU A 100 -15.54 -28.72 2.96
C LEU A 100 -16.43 -29.81 2.37
N PHE A 101 -16.32 -30.04 1.06
CA PHE A 101 -17.09 -31.08 0.36
C PHE A 101 -16.85 -32.45 0.97
N ARG A 102 -15.58 -32.83 1.16
CA ARG A 102 -15.22 -34.12 1.76
C ARG A 102 -15.73 -34.28 3.18
N LYS A 103 -15.64 -33.23 4.02
CA LYS A 103 -15.98 -33.31 5.45
C LYS A 103 -17.47 -33.21 5.72
N LEU A 104 -18.23 -32.44 4.95
CA LEU A 104 -19.68 -32.29 5.11
C LEU A 104 -20.43 -33.23 4.18
N PHE A 105 -20.42 -32.95 2.88
CA PHE A 105 -21.25 -33.64 1.88
C PHE A 105 -20.76 -35.07 1.56
N GLY A 106 -19.47 -35.33 1.73
CA GLY A 106 -18.84 -36.64 1.61
C GLY A 106 -18.81 -37.45 2.91
N SER A 107 -19.33 -36.91 4.02
CA SER A 107 -19.40 -37.63 5.30
C SER A 107 -20.36 -38.82 5.21
N GLN A 108 -20.10 -39.84 6.01
CA GLN A 108 -20.94 -41.03 6.04
C GLN A 108 -22.35 -40.69 6.54
N GLU A 109 -22.45 -39.77 7.49
CA GLU A 109 -23.68 -39.26 8.07
C GLU A 109 -24.54 -38.56 7.01
N PHE A 110 -23.96 -37.65 6.23
CA PHE A 110 -24.67 -36.92 5.17
C PHE A 110 -25.09 -37.82 4.02
N VAL A 111 -24.21 -38.76 3.60
CA VAL A 111 -24.52 -39.72 2.53
C VAL A 111 -25.58 -40.73 2.97
N SER A 112 -25.56 -41.16 4.23
CA SER A 112 -26.59 -42.04 4.80
C SER A 112 -27.95 -41.34 4.85
N TRP A 113 -27.96 -40.09 5.29
CA TRP A 113 -29.17 -39.26 5.29
C TRP A 113 -29.74 -39.07 3.88
N ARG A 114 -28.89 -38.70 2.91
CA ARG A 114 -29.30 -38.47 1.52
C ARG A 114 -29.96 -39.69 0.87
N ASN A 115 -29.58 -40.90 1.31
CA ASN A 115 -30.13 -42.16 0.81
C ASN A 115 -31.17 -42.78 1.78
N GLY A 116 -31.54 -42.07 2.84
CA GLY A 116 -32.42 -42.54 3.90
C GLY A 116 -33.70 -41.71 4.03
N THR A 117 -34.50 -42.03 5.05
CA THR A 117 -35.76 -41.34 5.36
C THR A 117 -35.77 -40.73 6.76
N HIS A 118 -34.60 -40.66 7.41
CA HIS A 118 -34.45 -40.10 8.75
C HIS A 118 -34.10 -38.61 8.68
N GLN A 119 -34.30 -37.87 9.77
CA GLN A 119 -33.93 -36.46 9.85
C GLN A 119 -32.44 -36.32 10.15
N LEU A 120 -31.78 -35.34 9.52
CA LEU A 120 -30.41 -34.92 9.83
C LEU A 120 -30.42 -33.46 10.28
N HIS A 121 -29.88 -33.19 11.46
CA HIS A 121 -29.62 -31.83 11.95
C HIS A 121 -28.13 -31.51 11.83
N VAL A 122 -27.80 -30.47 11.08
CA VAL A 122 -26.41 -30.08 10.77
C VAL A 122 -26.05 -28.83 11.55
N PHE A 123 -25.00 -28.92 12.37
CA PHE A 123 -24.43 -27.81 13.12
C PHE A 123 -23.12 -27.38 12.47
N LEU A 124 -23.08 -26.14 11.98
CA LEU A 124 -21.90 -25.52 11.38
C LEU A 124 -21.42 -24.40 12.30
N ASP A 125 -20.27 -24.57 12.94
CA ASP A 125 -19.69 -23.57 13.84
C ASP A 125 -18.53 -22.82 13.16
N SER A 126 -18.27 -21.59 13.62
CA SER A 126 -17.14 -20.75 13.21
C SER A 126 -17.17 -20.35 11.71
N LEU A 127 -18.34 -19.97 11.20
CA LEU A 127 -18.56 -19.57 9.80
C LEU A 127 -17.70 -18.37 9.37
N ASP A 128 -17.54 -17.38 10.26
CA ASP A 128 -16.75 -16.16 10.08
C ASP A 128 -15.25 -16.37 10.27
N GLU A 129 -14.85 -17.41 11.02
CA GLU A 129 -13.45 -17.79 11.24
C GLU A 129 -12.95 -18.85 10.23
N CYS A 130 -13.74 -19.18 9.21
CA CYS A 130 -13.34 -20.13 8.16
C CYS A 130 -12.15 -19.59 7.34
N LEU A 131 -11.26 -20.48 6.88
CA LEU A 131 -10.13 -20.12 6.03
C LEU A 131 -10.55 -19.80 4.57
N LEU A 132 -11.78 -20.15 4.21
CA LEU A 132 -12.41 -19.75 2.94
C LEU A 132 -13.05 -18.37 3.07
N ARG A 133 -13.04 -17.58 1.98
CA ARG A 133 -13.84 -16.36 1.91
C ARG A 133 -15.32 -16.70 2.17
N ILE A 134 -15.96 -15.95 3.07
CA ILE A 134 -17.34 -16.21 3.50
C ILE A 134 -18.34 -16.23 2.34
N ASP A 135 -18.13 -15.38 1.32
CA ASP A 135 -18.98 -15.32 0.12
C ASP A 135 -18.92 -16.64 -0.67
N ASN A 136 -17.72 -17.20 -0.84
CA ASN A 136 -17.51 -18.46 -1.54
C ASN A 136 -18.07 -19.63 -0.73
N LEU A 137 -17.85 -19.63 0.58
CA LEU A 137 -18.39 -20.63 1.49
C LEU A 137 -19.92 -20.67 1.45
N ALA A 138 -20.57 -19.51 1.48
CA ALA A 138 -22.03 -19.40 1.38
C ALA A 138 -22.55 -19.90 0.03
N ALA A 139 -21.92 -19.48 -1.09
CA ALA A 139 -22.31 -19.92 -2.42
C ALA A 139 -22.21 -21.45 -2.58
N LEU A 140 -21.12 -22.06 -2.09
CA LEU A 140 -20.90 -23.50 -2.13
C LEU A 140 -21.94 -24.28 -1.31
N LEU A 141 -22.22 -23.83 -0.08
CA LEU A 141 -23.25 -24.46 0.75
C LEU A 141 -24.62 -24.37 0.07
N ILE A 142 -24.98 -23.21 -0.48
CA ILE A 142 -26.25 -22.99 -1.18
C ILE A 142 -26.37 -23.94 -2.38
N ASP A 143 -25.34 -24.03 -3.22
CA ASP A 143 -25.40 -24.84 -4.44
C ASP A 143 -25.47 -26.34 -4.13
N GLU A 144 -24.77 -26.82 -3.10
CA GLU A 144 -24.85 -28.22 -2.69
C GLU A 144 -26.18 -28.55 -1.99
N PHE A 145 -26.73 -27.65 -1.16
CA PHE A 145 -28.03 -27.87 -0.51
C PHE A 145 -29.20 -27.84 -1.51
N LYS A 146 -29.12 -27.08 -2.61
CA LYS A 146 -30.11 -27.16 -3.71
C LYS A 146 -30.23 -28.55 -4.33
N ASN A 147 -29.15 -29.35 -4.26
CA ASN A 147 -29.11 -30.70 -4.82
C ASN A 147 -29.62 -31.78 -3.83
N CYS A 148 -30.07 -31.38 -2.64
CA CYS A 148 -30.56 -32.31 -1.63
C CYS A 148 -32.01 -32.78 -1.91
N PRO A 149 -32.41 -33.97 -1.42
CA PRO A 149 -33.75 -34.50 -1.62
C PRO A 149 -34.82 -33.57 -1.02
N VAL A 150 -35.86 -33.27 -1.79
CA VAL A 150 -37.04 -32.52 -1.34
C VAL A 150 -38.23 -33.46 -1.14
N GLU A 151 -39.09 -33.14 -0.17
CA GLU A 151 -40.28 -33.94 0.11
C GLU A 151 -41.26 -33.85 -1.07
N LEU A 152 -41.65 -35.01 -1.61
CA LEU A 152 -42.40 -35.13 -2.88
C LEU A 152 -43.72 -34.34 -2.96
N ASN A 153 -44.31 -33.99 -1.81
CA ASN A 153 -45.60 -33.30 -1.72
C ASN A 153 -45.48 -31.83 -1.30
N SER A 154 -44.26 -31.30 -1.12
CA SER A 154 -44.06 -29.92 -0.69
C SER A 154 -44.40 -28.90 -1.81
N PRO A 155 -44.69 -27.64 -1.45
CA PRO A 155 -44.84 -26.56 -2.43
C PRO A 155 -43.62 -26.43 -3.36
N GLU A 156 -42.42 -26.59 -2.81
CA GLU A 156 -41.15 -26.54 -3.55
C GLU A 156 -41.05 -27.69 -4.56
N ALA A 157 -41.44 -28.91 -4.18
CA ALA A 157 -41.48 -30.05 -5.11
C ALA A 157 -42.49 -29.83 -6.25
N GLN A 158 -43.61 -29.14 -5.99
CA GLN A 158 -44.59 -28.78 -7.02
C GLN A 158 -44.04 -27.71 -7.98
N GLU A 159 -43.35 -26.70 -7.47
CA GLU A 159 -42.66 -25.70 -8.31
C GLU A 159 -41.53 -26.32 -9.13
N MET A 160 -40.70 -27.16 -8.51
CA MET A 160 -39.64 -27.90 -9.20
C MET A 160 -40.20 -28.82 -10.29
N LYS A 161 -41.32 -29.50 -10.03
CA LYS A 161 -42.02 -30.32 -11.03
C LYS A 161 -42.62 -29.48 -12.16
N ALA A 162 -43.22 -28.34 -11.86
CA ALA A 162 -43.76 -27.43 -12.87
C ALA A 162 -42.64 -26.82 -13.75
N TYR A 163 -41.51 -26.49 -13.15
CA TYR A 163 -40.30 -26.03 -13.84
C TYR A 163 -39.70 -27.15 -14.70
N TYR A 164 -39.57 -28.36 -14.16
CA TYR A 164 -39.10 -29.54 -14.89
C TYR A 164 -40.00 -29.88 -16.07
N LEU A 165 -41.34 -29.80 -15.92
CA LEU A 165 -42.29 -30.02 -17.02
C LEU A 165 -42.17 -28.94 -18.11
N LYS A 166 -41.95 -27.66 -17.74
CA LYS A 166 -41.64 -26.60 -18.71
C LYS A 166 -40.30 -26.83 -19.43
N LEU A 167 -39.31 -27.39 -18.74
CA LEU A 167 -38.04 -27.83 -19.32
C LEU A 167 -38.24 -29.00 -20.28
N GLN A 168 -39.01 -30.02 -19.89
CA GLN A 168 -39.38 -31.14 -20.77
C GLN A 168 -40.20 -30.68 -21.98
N GLU A 169 -41.10 -29.71 -21.85
CA GLU A 169 -41.80 -29.13 -23.01
C GLU A 169 -40.84 -28.39 -23.95
N ARG A 170 -39.80 -27.73 -23.41
CA ARG A 170 -38.74 -27.08 -24.19
C ARG A 170 -37.81 -28.11 -24.85
N GLU A 171 -37.49 -29.21 -24.17
CA GLU A 171 -36.69 -30.33 -24.68
C GLU A 171 -37.46 -31.17 -25.71
N ASN A 172 -38.74 -31.43 -25.50
CA ASN A 172 -39.59 -32.13 -26.47
C ASN A 172 -39.82 -31.28 -27.72
N LYS A 173 -39.95 -29.95 -27.58
CA LYS A 173 -39.86 -29.00 -28.72
C LYS A 173 -38.45 -28.89 -29.31
N ALA A 174 -37.41 -29.32 -28.61
CA ALA A 174 -36.05 -29.41 -29.13
C ALA A 174 -35.82 -30.71 -29.94
N ASN A 175 -36.42 -31.81 -29.50
CA ASN A 175 -36.32 -33.12 -30.13
C ASN A 175 -37.24 -33.30 -31.36
N SER A 176 -38.24 -32.43 -31.56
CA SER A 176 -39.16 -32.47 -32.71
C SER A 176 -38.82 -31.47 -33.84
N ARG A 177 -37.56 -31.02 -33.94
CA ARG A 177 -37.19 -29.92 -34.86
C ARG A 177 -37.01 -30.42 -36.30
N PRO A 178 -37.47 -29.65 -37.30
CA PRO A 178 -37.26 -30.00 -38.70
C PRO A 178 -35.77 -29.96 -39.03
N ILE A 179 -35.30 -30.99 -39.74
CA ILE A 179 -33.98 -31.01 -40.38
C ILE A 179 -33.93 -29.81 -41.35
N LEU A 180 -32.85 -29.02 -41.28
CA LEU A 180 -32.63 -27.92 -42.21
C LEU A 180 -32.51 -28.47 -43.64
N ASP A 181 -33.33 -27.97 -44.56
CA ASP A 181 -33.29 -28.28 -46.00
C ASP A 181 -33.00 -26.98 -46.78
N PRO A 182 -31.88 -26.87 -47.52
CA PRO A 182 -30.77 -27.84 -47.55
C PRO A 182 -29.96 -27.81 -46.24
N PRO A 183 -29.24 -28.90 -45.89
CA PRO A 183 -28.41 -28.97 -44.69
C PRO A 183 -27.32 -27.88 -44.63
N PRO A 184 -26.83 -27.49 -43.45
CA PRO A 184 -25.79 -26.46 -43.32
C PRO A 184 -24.56 -26.67 -44.20
N ALA A 185 -24.12 -27.93 -44.40
CA ALA A 185 -22.99 -28.25 -45.26
C ALA A 185 -23.23 -27.90 -46.74
N GLU A 186 -24.45 -28.11 -47.26
CA GLU A 186 -24.81 -27.74 -48.63
C GLU A 186 -24.93 -26.22 -48.79
N ARG A 187 -25.42 -25.52 -47.75
CA ARG A 187 -25.44 -24.05 -47.72
C ARG A 187 -24.04 -23.45 -47.74
N ILE A 188 -23.14 -23.99 -46.92
CA ILE A 188 -21.71 -23.64 -46.91
C ILE A 188 -21.10 -23.86 -48.30
N ALA A 189 -21.35 -25.01 -48.92
CA ALA A 189 -20.88 -25.30 -50.28
C ALA A 189 -21.42 -24.30 -51.32
N SER A 190 -22.71 -23.97 -51.27
CA SER A 190 -23.33 -22.98 -52.16
C SER A 190 -22.71 -21.58 -51.99
N CYS A 191 -22.47 -21.14 -50.75
CA CYS A 191 -21.80 -19.85 -50.50
C CYS A 191 -20.35 -19.85 -51.01
N LEU A 192 -19.64 -20.97 -50.91
CA LEU A 192 -18.29 -21.12 -51.49
C LEU A 192 -18.31 -21.09 -53.01
N ASP A 193 -19.27 -21.78 -53.66
CA ASP A 193 -19.44 -21.75 -55.11
C ASP A 193 -19.70 -20.31 -55.62
N GLU A 194 -20.55 -19.56 -54.91
CA GLU A 194 -20.81 -18.15 -55.22
C GLU A 194 -19.55 -17.28 -55.08
N CYS A 195 -18.81 -17.44 -53.99
CA CYS A 195 -17.53 -16.74 -53.78
C CYS A 195 -16.53 -17.07 -54.89
N GLU A 196 -16.40 -18.35 -55.25
CA GLU A 196 -15.47 -18.81 -56.28
C GLU A 196 -15.83 -18.25 -57.66
N SER A 197 -17.12 -18.11 -57.95
CA SER A 197 -17.66 -17.50 -59.18
C SER A 197 -17.52 -15.97 -59.25
N GLY A 198 -17.04 -15.32 -58.18
CA GLY A 198 -16.75 -13.88 -58.13
C GLY A 198 -17.66 -13.06 -57.21
N ASN A 199 -18.68 -13.65 -56.58
CA ASN A 199 -19.51 -12.96 -55.59
C ASN A 199 -18.90 -13.03 -54.19
N LEU A 200 -17.90 -12.19 -53.92
CA LEU A 200 -17.23 -12.16 -52.61
C LEU A 200 -18.16 -11.78 -51.45
N SER A 201 -19.29 -11.12 -51.72
CA SER A 201 -20.28 -10.82 -50.66
C SER A 201 -20.89 -12.09 -50.05
N ALA A 202 -20.88 -13.23 -50.75
CA ALA A 202 -21.32 -14.50 -50.17
C ALA A 202 -20.44 -14.97 -48.99
N TRP A 203 -19.26 -14.39 -48.78
CA TRP A 203 -18.41 -14.71 -47.64
C TRP A 203 -19.09 -14.38 -46.31
N TRP A 204 -19.70 -13.21 -46.14
CA TRP A 204 -20.36 -12.90 -44.86
C TRP A 204 -21.55 -13.83 -44.59
N HIS A 205 -22.26 -14.25 -45.64
CA HIS A 205 -23.30 -15.26 -45.55
C HIS A 205 -22.73 -16.61 -45.10
N LEU A 206 -21.62 -17.06 -45.70
CA LEU A 206 -20.89 -18.26 -45.29
C LEU A 206 -20.57 -18.23 -43.78
N ASN A 207 -20.02 -17.13 -43.27
CA ASN A 207 -19.71 -16.97 -41.84
C ASN A 207 -20.96 -17.20 -40.97
N ARG A 208 -22.12 -16.70 -41.41
CA ARG A 208 -23.39 -16.88 -40.71
C ARG A 208 -23.90 -18.32 -40.80
N GLU A 209 -23.88 -18.94 -41.98
CA GLU A 209 -24.29 -20.35 -42.15
C GLU A 209 -23.40 -21.32 -41.37
N MET A 210 -22.12 -20.99 -41.18
CA MET A 210 -21.19 -21.79 -40.35
C MET A 210 -21.60 -21.84 -38.87
N THR A 211 -22.43 -20.91 -38.39
CA THR A 211 -22.95 -20.93 -37.00
C THR A 211 -24.08 -21.94 -36.79
N LEU A 212 -24.65 -22.51 -37.86
CA LEU A 212 -25.78 -23.43 -37.78
C LEU A 212 -25.34 -24.83 -37.37
N GLU A 213 -26.02 -25.38 -36.36
CA GLU A 213 -25.94 -26.80 -36.04
C GLU A 213 -26.89 -27.60 -36.96
N PRO A 214 -26.54 -28.86 -37.33
CA PRO A 214 -27.37 -29.69 -38.22
C PRO A 214 -28.82 -29.88 -37.75
N ASP A 215 -29.07 -29.77 -36.44
CA ASP A 215 -30.35 -29.98 -35.76
C ASP A 215 -31.04 -28.68 -35.28
N ARG A 216 -30.45 -27.50 -35.56
CA ARG A 216 -31.00 -26.19 -35.11
C ARG A 216 -31.14 -25.21 -36.28
N ALA A 217 -32.38 -24.78 -36.52
CA ALA A 217 -32.69 -23.74 -37.51
C ALA A 217 -32.44 -22.30 -37.05
N ARG A 218 -31.74 -22.08 -35.94
CA ARG A 218 -31.40 -20.75 -35.41
C ARG A 218 -29.90 -20.56 -35.51
N TYR A 219 -29.47 -19.45 -36.10
CA TYR A 219 -28.06 -19.05 -36.12
C TYR A 219 -27.48 -18.98 -34.70
N GLY A 220 -26.23 -19.40 -34.57
CA GLY A 220 -25.47 -19.39 -33.32
C GLY A 220 -24.97 -17.99 -32.98
N ASP A 221 -23.82 -17.90 -32.32
CA ASP A 221 -23.19 -16.62 -32.00
C ASP A 221 -22.61 -15.97 -33.28
N GLU A 222 -23.28 -14.93 -33.78
CA GLU A 222 -22.85 -14.17 -34.96
C GLU A 222 -21.66 -13.24 -34.66
N LEU A 223 -21.27 -13.05 -33.39
CA LEU A 223 -20.13 -12.23 -32.97
C LEU A 223 -18.86 -13.05 -32.69
N GLU A 224 -18.96 -14.38 -32.54
CA GLU A 224 -17.82 -15.29 -32.32
C GLU A 224 -16.73 -15.08 -33.39
N SER A 225 -15.58 -14.53 -33.05
CA SER A 225 -14.59 -14.20 -34.08
C SER A 225 -13.83 -15.42 -34.61
N ASP A 226 -13.83 -16.56 -33.91
CA ASP A 226 -13.12 -17.77 -34.32
C ASP A 226 -13.99 -18.62 -35.23
N LEU A 227 -13.69 -18.65 -36.54
CA LEU A 227 -14.44 -19.52 -37.43
C LEU A 227 -14.17 -21.00 -37.17
N THR A 228 -13.05 -21.35 -36.53
CA THR A 228 -12.66 -22.75 -36.29
C THR A 228 -13.45 -23.42 -35.17
N VAL A 229 -14.02 -22.63 -34.24
CA VAL A 229 -14.86 -23.17 -33.16
C VAL A 229 -16.32 -23.37 -33.60
N LEU A 230 -16.71 -22.78 -34.74
CA LEU A 230 -18.06 -22.86 -35.26
C LEU A 230 -18.41 -24.28 -35.75
N PRO A 231 -19.68 -24.69 -35.63
CA PRO A 231 -20.13 -26.02 -36.05
C PRO A 231 -19.81 -26.35 -37.51
N GLY A 232 -20.00 -25.38 -38.41
CA GLY A 232 -19.73 -25.53 -39.83
C GLY A 232 -18.26 -25.87 -40.13
N TRP A 233 -17.31 -25.31 -39.37
CA TRP A 233 -15.90 -25.68 -39.51
C TRP A 233 -15.59 -27.06 -38.95
N LYS A 234 -16.15 -27.40 -37.78
CA LYS A 234 -15.90 -28.70 -37.12
C LYS A 234 -16.34 -29.88 -37.98
N VAL A 235 -17.49 -29.74 -38.66
CA VAL A 235 -18.07 -30.78 -39.53
C VAL A 235 -17.44 -30.80 -40.93
N ALA A 236 -16.89 -29.69 -41.42
CA ALA A 236 -16.27 -29.60 -42.73
C ALA A 236 -15.07 -30.56 -42.90
N ASP A 237 -15.03 -31.22 -44.06
CA ASP A 237 -13.90 -32.06 -44.46
C ASP A 237 -12.68 -31.20 -44.89
N ALA A 238 -11.54 -31.86 -45.13
CA ALA A 238 -10.30 -31.17 -45.49
C ALA A 238 -10.42 -30.37 -46.80
N ALA A 239 -11.20 -30.87 -47.76
CA ALA A 239 -11.42 -30.19 -49.04
C ALA A 239 -12.22 -28.89 -48.85
N THR A 240 -13.31 -28.95 -48.08
CA THR A 240 -14.14 -27.78 -47.76
C THR A 240 -13.36 -26.76 -46.94
N LYS A 241 -12.58 -27.19 -45.94
CA LYS A 241 -11.71 -26.30 -45.16
C LYS A 241 -10.69 -25.57 -46.05
N ALA A 242 -10.06 -26.27 -46.99
CA ALA A 242 -9.13 -25.65 -47.94
C ALA A 242 -9.82 -24.59 -48.83
N ARG A 243 -11.06 -24.86 -49.28
CA ARG A 243 -11.87 -23.89 -50.04
C ARG A 243 -12.23 -22.65 -49.20
N ILE A 244 -12.58 -22.84 -47.93
CA ILE A 244 -12.87 -21.74 -46.99
C ILE A 244 -11.62 -20.86 -46.82
N VAL A 245 -10.45 -21.47 -46.58
CA VAL A 245 -9.17 -20.75 -46.42
C VAL A 245 -8.81 -19.98 -47.69
N GLU A 246 -8.93 -20.57 -48.88
CA GLU A 246 -8.61 -19.88 -50.13
C GLU A 246 -9.60 -18.75 -50.44
N THR A 247 -10.88 -18.93 -50.12
CA THR A 247 -11.89 -17.88 -50.21
C THR A 247 -11.59 -16.73 -49.26
N ALA A 248 -11.15 -17.02 -48.03
CA ALA A 248 -10.74 -16.01 -47.07
C ALA A 248 -9.57 -15.16 -47.60
N LYS A 249 -8.57 -15.78 -48.24
CA LYS A 249 -7.45 -15.04 -48.87
C LYS A 249 -7.94 -14.07 -49.94
N ARG A 250 -8.78 -14.56 -50.87
CA ARG A 250 -9.37 -13.72 -51.92
C ARG A 250 -10.21 -12.58 -51.35
N TYR A 251 -11.03 -12.87 -50.33
CA TYR A 251 -11.86 -11.88 -49.65
C TYR A 251 -11.01 -10.76 -49.05
N VAL A 252 -9.95 -11.10 -48.31
CA VAL A 252 -9.05 -10.11 -47.69
C VAL A 252 -8.35 -9.24 -48.75
N LEU A 253 -7.93 -9.82 -49.88
CA LEU A 253 -7.26 -9.09 -50.96
C LEU A 253 -8.22 -8.16 -51.73
N GLU A 254 -9.39 -8.66 -52.12
CA GLU A 254 -10.26 -8.02 -53.12
C GLU A 254 -11.44 -7.23 -52.53
N GLN A 255 -11.98 -7.63 -51.36
CA GLN A 255 -13.17 -6.98 -50.80
C GLN A 255 -12.84 -5.63 -50.15
N ASP A 256 -13.77 -4.68 -50.27
CA ASP A 256 -13.73 -3.38 -49.58
C ASP A 256 -14.58 -3.42 -48.29
N PRO A 257 -14.02 -3.10 -47.10
CA PRO A 257 -14.76 -3.05 -45.83
C PRO A 257 -15.71 -1.86 -45.71
N LYS A 258 -15.68 -0.89 -46.65
CA LYS A 258 -16.53 0.31 -46.62
C LYS A 258 -16.46 1.08 -45.30
N THR A 259 -15.25 1.24 -44.78
CA THR A 259 -14.96 1.85 -43.46
C THR A 259 -15.76 3.12 -43.18
N GLN A 260 -15.90 4.02 -44.16
CA GLN A 260 -16.61 5.30 -44.01
C GLN A 260 -18.12 5.15 -43.76
N GLU A 261 -18.71 3.99 -44.05
CA GLU A 261 -20.14 3.74 -43.84
C GLU A 261 -20.47 3.34 -42.40
N TRP A 262 -19.49 2.87 -41.61
CA TRP A 262 -19.76 2.27 -40.30
C TRP A 262 -18.81 2.72 -39.18
N LEU A 263 -17.55 3.06 -39.47
CA LEU A 263 -16.59 3.46 -38.43
C LEU A 263 -17.09 4.72 -37.71
N GLY A 264 -17.00 4.73 -36.38
CA GLY A 264 -17.54 5.83 -35.58
C GLY A 264 -19.06 5.80 -35.41
N THR A 265 -19.77 4.80 -35.93
CA THR A 265 -21.23 4.64 -35.74
C THR A 265 -21.55 3.43 -34.86
N ASN A 266 -22.80 3.30 -34.39
CA ASN A 266 -23.29 2.10 -33.68
C ASN A 266 -23.78 1.00 -34.62
N THR A 267 -23.23 0.96 -35.84
CA THR A 267 -23.65 0.02 -36.89
C THR A 267 -22.71 -1.17 -36.97
N ILE A 268 -23.24 -2.38 -36.79
CA ILE A 268 -22.53 -3.61 -37.14
C ILE A 268 -22.57 -3.73 -38.66
N TYR A 269 -21.40 -3.76 -39.31
CA TYR A 269 -21.27 -3.90 -40.75
C TYR A 269 -20.78 -5.32 -41.11
N PRO A 270 -21.67 -6.22 -41.58
CA PRO A 270 -21.34 -7.64 -41.74
C PRO A 270 -20.14 -7.92 -42.64
N ILE A 271 -19.95 -7.11 -43.68
CA ILE A 271 -18.82 -7.23 -44.61
C ILE A 271 -17.49 -6.96 -43.89
N ALA A 272 -17.42 -5.91 -43.08
CA ALA A 272 -16.20 -5.57 -42.35
C ALA A 272 -15.89 -6.66 -41.30
N PHE A 273 -16.89 -7.07 -40.52
CA PHE A 273 -16.78 -8.11 -39.50
C PHE A 273 -16.32 -9.45 -40.09
N ALA A 274 -16.88 -9.85 -41.24
CA ALA A 274 -16.47 -11.06 -41.94
C ALA A 274 -15.01 -10.99 -42.44
N GLY A 275 -14.50 -9.78 -42.73
CA GLY A 275 -13.10 -9.59 -43.07
C GLY A 275 -12.15 -9.71 -41.89
N TYR A 276 -12.51 -9.19 -40.71
CA TYR A 276 -11.74 -9.46 -39.48
C TYR A 276 -11.70 -10.96 -39.17
N ARG A 277 -12.85 -11.65 -39.25
CA ARG A 277 -12.93 -13.11 -39.09
C ARG A 277 -12.07 -13.86 -40.11
N ALA A 278 -12.01 -13.39 -41.35
CA ALA A 278 -11.11 -13.95 -42.37
C ALA A 278 -9.63 -13.77 -41.99
N LEU A 279 -9.23 -12.58 -41.53
CA LEU A 279 -7.86 -12.33 -41.06
C LEU A 279 -7.49 -13.20 -39.84
N ARG A 280 -8.41 -13.37 -38.89
CA ARG A 280 -8.21 -14.25 -37.73
C ARG A 280 -8.05 -15.72 -38.16
N LEU A 281 -8.92 -16.22 -39.05
CA LEU A 281 -8.82 -17.57 -39.60
C LEU A 281 -7.48 -17.78 -40.31
N LEU A 282 -7.08 -16.83 -41.16
CA LEU A 282 -5.83 -16.91 -41.92
C LEU A 282 -4.60 -16.85 -41.01
N LEU A 283 -4.66 -16.13 -39.89
CA LEU A 283 -3.58 -16.13 -38.90
C LEU A 283 -3.37 -17.53 -38.27
N GLN A 284 -4.44 -18.32 -38.14
CA GLN A 284 -4.38 -19.69 -37.60
C GLN A 284 -4.01 -20.72 -38.68
N GLU A 285 -4.68 -20.70 -39.83
CA GLU A 285 -4.60 -21.77 -40.85
C GLU A 285 -3.61 -21.48 -41.99
N ALA A 286 -3.24 -20.21 -42.20
CA ALA A 286 -2.32 -19.79 -43.27
C ALA A 286 -1.40 -18.64 -42.81
N PRO A 287 -0.64 -18.80 -41.71
CA PRO A 287 0.16 -17.71 -41.13
C PRO A 287 1.18 -17.12 -42.13
N ASP A 288 1.80 -17.96 -42.97
CA ASP A 288 2.74 -17.50 -44.01
C ASP A 288 2.09 -16.49 -44.96
N PHE A 289 0.79 -16.65 -45.28
CA PHE A 289 0.08 -15.70 -46.12
C PHE A 289 -0.09 -14.34 -45.42
N ILE A 290 -0.45 -14.33 -44.14
CA ILE A 290 -0.59 -13.10 -43.35
C ILE A 290 0.69 -12.27 -43.36
N PHE A 291 1.86 -12.90 -43.19
CA PHE A 291 3.15 -12.22 -43.21
C PHE A 291 3.59 -11.73 -44.60
N THR A 292 2.89 -12.14 -45.67
CA THR A 292 3.13 -11.69 -47.05
C THR A 292 2.12 -10.67 -47.55
N LEU A 293 1.13 -10.28 -46.72
CA LEU A 293 0.10 -9.33 -47.12
C LEU A 293 0.71 -7.95 -47.45
N PRO A 294 0.33 -7.34 -48.60
CA PRO A 294 0.76 -5.99 -48.93
C PRO A 294 0.27 -4.96 -47.91
N THR A 295 1.07 -3.91 -47.69
CA THR A 295 0.72 -2.79 -46.81
C THR A 295 -0.67 -2.20 -47.11
N ASP A 296 -1.06 -2.04 -48.38
CA ASP A 296 -2.36 -1.46 -48.72
C ASP A 296 -3.54 -2.32 -48.25
N VAL A 297 -3.35 -3.64 -48.10
CA VAL A 297 -4.36 -4.53 -47.52
C VAL A 297 -4.46 -4.30 -46.02
N TRP A 298 -3.33 -4.16 -45.32
CA TRP A 298 -3.32 -3.79 -43.91
C TRP A 298 -3.99 -2.43 -43.66
N LYS A 299 -3.69 -1.41 -44.46
CA LYS A 299 -4.35 -0.10 -44.39
C LYS A 299 -5.87 -0.20 -44.54
N LYS A 300 -6.31 -1.03 -45.49
CA LYS A 300 -7.74 -1.26 -45.78
C LYS A 300 -8.46 -1.88 -44.57
N TRP A 301 -7.86 -2.86 -43.90
CA TRP A 301 -8.49 -3.60 -42.81
C TRP A 301 -8.18 -3.08 -41.40
N ALA A 302 -7.18 -2.21 -41.25
CA ALA A 302 -6.79 -1.60 -39.96
C ALA A 302 -7.98 -1.10 -39.12
N PRO A 303 -8.97 -0.38 -39.68
CA PRO A 303 -10.10 0.12 -38.88
C PRO A 303 -10.94 -0.97 -38.22
N ILE A 304 -11.23 -2.08 -38.92
CA ILE A 304 -12.02 -3.16 -38.32
C ILE A 304 -11.18 -4.04 -37.40
N ILE A 305 -9.88 -4.19 -37.68
CA ILE A 305 -8.97 -4.88 -36.76
C ILE A 305 -8.98 -4.18 -35.40
N LEU A 306 -8.99 -2.84 -35.38
CA LEU A 306 -9.09 -2.07 -34.14
C LEU A 306 -10.51 -2.07 -33.53
N ALA A 307 -11.55 -1.87 -34.34
CA ALA A 307 -12.91 -1.64 -33.84
C ALA A 307 -13.70 -2.92 -33.51
N TYR A 308 -13.18 -4.11 -33.82
CA TYR A 308 -13.89 -5.36 -33.58
C TYR A 308 -14.04 -5.64 -32.07
N SER A 309 -15.27 -5.75 -31.59
CA SER A 309 -15.54 -6.07 -30.18
C SER A 309 -15.17 -7.52 -29.90
N THR A 310 -14.05 -7.74 -29.18
CA THR A 310 -13.72 -9.05 -28.62
C THR A 310 -14.14 -9.11 -27.15
N SER A 311 -14.71 -10.23 -26.72
CA SER A 311 -14.89 -10.50 -25.29
C SER A 311 -13.49 -10.62 -24.68
N SER A 312 -13.17 -9.69 -23.78
CA SER A 312 -11.86 -9.54 -23.15
C SER A 312 -11.54 -10.74 -22.23
N GLY A 313 -10.96 -11.79 -22.82
CA GLY A 313 -10.22 -12.81 -22.11
C GLY A 313 -8.79 -12.35 -21.86
N VAL A 314 -8.37 -12.32 -20.60
CA VAL A 314 -7.01 -11.99 -20.16
C VAL A 314 -6.12 -13.22 -20.38
N GLU A 315 -5.75 -13.49 -21.63
CA GLU A 315 -4.69 -14.45 -21.95
C GLU A 315 -3.68 -13.81 -22.92
N ASP A 316 -2.39 -13.98 -22.62
CA ASP A 316 -1.24 -13.40 -23.34
C ASP A 316 -1.13 -13.87 -24.82
N GLU A 317 -1.95 -14.83 -25.24
CA GLU A 317 -2.01 -15.37 -26.60
C GLU A 317 -3.28 -14.96 -27.37
N ASN A 318 -3.91 -13.82 -27.05
CA ASN A 318 -5.10 -13.38 -27.79
C ASN A 318 -4.78 -13.07 -29.27
N PRO A 319 -5.34 -13.81 -30.26
CA PRO A 319 -5.13 -13.57 -31.69
C PRO A 319 -5.47 -12.15 -32.14
N HIS A 320 -6.41 -11.49 -31.45
CA HIS A 320 -6.76 -10.09 -31.68
C HIS A 320 -5.57 -9.16 -31.48
N ARG A 321 -4.90 -9.25 -30.31
CA ARG A 321 -3.72 -8.44 -29.99
C ARG A 321 -2.62 -8.61 -31.04
N LYS A 322 -2.41 -9.84 -31.51
CA LYS A 322 -1.43 -10.13 -32.57
C LYS A 322 -1.80 -9.48 -33.90
N LEU A 323 -3.07 -9.52 -34.30
CA LEU A 323 -3.54 -8.83 -35.51
C LEU A 323 -3.42 -7.33 -35.39
N THR A 324 -3.79 -6.74 -34.24
CA THR A 324 -3.67 -5.29 -34.01
C THR A 324 -2.22 -4.83 -34.10
N LYS A 325 -1.29 -5.60 -33.50
CA LYS A 325 0.15 -5.32 -33.61
C LYS A 325 0.65 -5.38 -35.06
N LEU A 326 0.30 -6.42 -35.81
CA LEU A 326 0.69 -6.53 -37.22
C LEU A 326 0.10 -5.39 -38.07
N ALA A 327 -1.17 -5.04 -37.83
CA ALA A 327 -1.81 -3.93 -38.51
C ALA A 327 -1.12 -2.60 -38.19
N TYR A 328 -0.69 -2.39 -36.94
CA TYR A 328 0.06 -1.20 -36.54
C TYR A 328 1.46 -1.15 -37.16
N GLU A 329 2.18 -2.28 -37.21
CA GLU A 329 3.51 -2.37 -37.83
C GLU A 329 3.48 -2.03 -39.33
N HIS A 330 2.44 -2.47 -40.05
CA HIS A 330 2.31 -2.25 -41.49
C HIS A 330 1.55 -0.98 -41.88
N ALA A 331 0.61 -0.52 -41.06
CA ALA A 331 -0.30 0.60 -41.35
C ALA A 331 -0.58 1.47 -40.10
N PRO A 332 0.47 2.07 -39.48
CA PRO A 332 0.35 2.80 -38.22
C PRO A 332 -0.58 4.01 -38.33
N ASP A 333 -0.45 4.81 -39.41
CA ASP A 333 -1.25 6.02 -39.62
C ASP A 333 -2.76 5.72 -39.75
N ASP A 334 -3.11 4.57 -40.33
CA ASP A 334 -4.51 4.16 -40.51
C ASP A 334 -5.11 3.59 -39.21
N ILE A 335 -4.31 2.90 -38.39
CA ILE A 335 -4.72 2.50 -37.04
C ILE A 335 -4.91 3.74 -36.16
N ILE A 336 -3.96 4.69 -36.16
CA ILE A 336 -4.07 5.94 -35.40
C ILE A 336 -5.31 6.72 -35.85
N ARG A 337 -5.55 6.85 -37.16
CA ARG A 337 -6.74 7.55 -37.67
C ARG A 337 -8.04 6.88 -37.21
N ALA A 338 -8.09 5.54 -37.24
CA ALA A 338 -9.26 4.81 -36.76
C ALA A 338 -9.45 4.95 -35.24
N LEU A 339 -8.35 4.94 -34.48
CA LEU A 339 -8.34 5.13 -33.05
C LEU A 339 -8.93 6.49 -32.67
N LEU A 340 -8.48 7.57 -33.32
CA LEU A 340 -8.98 8.92 -33.07
C LEU A 340 -10.50 9.04 -33.35
N VAL A 341 -10.99 8.44 -34.44
CA VAL A 341 -12.44 8.40 -34.73
C VAL A 341 -13.22 7.66 -33.63
N MET A 342 -12.66 6.58 -33.10
CA MET A 342 -13.28 5.83 -32.01
C MET A 342 -13.21 6.58 -30.67
N ILE A 343 -12.13 7.34 -30.41
CA ILE A 343 -12.02 8.24 -29.26
C ILE A 343 -13.07 9.34 -29.33
N ASP A 344 -13.23 9.99 -30.48
CA ASP A 344 -14.24 11.04 -30.68
C ASP A 344 -15.65 10.49 -30.41
N LYS A 345 -15.97 9.31 -30.96
CA LYS A 345 -17.24 8.63 -30.69
C LYS A 345 -17.44 8.34 -29.21
N GLN A 346 -16.44 7.78 -28.53
CA GLN A 346 -16.53 7.46 -27.10
C GLN A 346 -16.63 8.72 -26.23
N ASN A 347 -15.97 9.81 -26.65
CA ASN A 347 -16.09 11.10 -26.00
C ASN A 347 -17.52 11.68 -26.11
N GLU A 348 -18.18 11.50 -27.25
CA GLU A 348 -19.58 11.90 -27.44
C GLU A 348 -20.55 11.04 -26.61
N GLU A 349 -20.42 9.71 -26.68
CA GLU A 349 -21.39 8.75 -26.14
C GLU A 349 -21.18 8.40 -24.66
N HIS A 350 -19.95 8.51 -24.15
CA HIS A 350 -19.53 8.02 -22.84
C HIS A 350 -18.67 9.04 -22.10
N ASP A 351 -18.38 8.75 -20.83
CA ASP A 351 -17.47 9.54 -19.98
C ASP A 351 -16.14 8.79 -19.72
N HIS A 352 -15.78 7.85 -20.60
CA HIS A 352 -14.53 7.09 -20.52
C HIS A 352 -14.09 6.60 -21.89
N ILE A 353 -12.77 6.57 -22.11
CA ILE A 353 -12.13 6.03 -23.31
C ILE A 353 -11.60 4.64 -23.00
N PHE A 354 -12.08 3.62 -23.72
CA PHE A 354 -11.64 2.23 -23.54
C PHE A 354 -10.91 1.66 -24.75
N ILE A 355 -11.01 2.31 -25.92
CA ILE A 355 -10.39 1.84 -27.17
C ILE A 355 -8.86 1.85 -27.12
N THR A 356 -8.25 2.68 -26.27
CA THR A 356 -6.79 2.76 -26.09
C THR A 356 -6.20 1.43 -25.59
N ARG A 357 -6.98 0.60 -24.88
CA ARG A 357 -6.56 -0.74 -24.44
C ARG A 357 -6.22 -1.67 -25.60
N GLU A 358 -6.82 -1.48 -26.77
CA GLU A 358 -6.54 -2.32 -27.94
C GLU A 358 -5.16 -2.03 -28.54
N VAL A 359 -4.59 -0.85 -28.28
CA VAL A 359 -3.27 -0.43 -28.77
C VAL A 359 -2.18 -0.40 -27.69
N GLU A 360 -2.46 -0.93 -26.49
CA GLU A 360 -1.52 -0.97 -25.35
C GLU A 360 -0.14 -1.54 -25.73
N TYR A 361 -0.10 -2.56 -26.60
CA TYR A 361 1.13 -3.23 -27.03
C TYR A 361 1.75 -2.64 -28.31
N CYS A 362 1.21 -1.53 -28.81
CA CYS A 362 1.62 -0.87 -30.05
C CYS A 362 2.29 0.51 -29.80
N TRP A 363 2.75 0.77 -28.57
CA TRP A 363 3.24 2.09 -28.18
C TRP A 363 4.54 2.48 -28.89
N ASP A 364 4.51 3.65 -29.53
CA ASP A 364 5.66 4.37 -30.07
C ASP A 364 5.42 5.89 -30.01
N ASP A 365 6.41 6.69 -30.43
CA ASP A 365 6.33 8.15 -30.40
C ASP A 365 5.16 8.70 -31.24
N ARG A 366 4.78 8.05 -32.34
CA ARG A 366 3.68 8.50 -33.22
C ARG A 366 2.33 8.34 -32.54
N LEU A 367 2.13 7.21 -31.85
CA LEU A 367 0.90 6.97 -31.08
C LEU A 367 0.83 7.93 -29.89
N ALA A 368 1.94 8.10 -29.16
CA ALA A 368 2.03 9.04 -28.05
C ALA A 368 1.70 10.48 -28.50
N ASP A 369 2.31 10.95 -29.59
CA ASP A 369 2.05 12.27 -30.18
C ASP A 369 0.59 12.43 -30.60
N ALA A 370 -0.01 11.42 -31.24
CA ALA A 370 -1.39 11.48 -31.68
C ALA A 370 -2.39 11.57 -30.51
N LEU A 371 -2.15 10.80 -29.44
CA LEU A 371 -2.99 10.85 -28.24
C LEU A 371 -2.78 12.13 -27.44
N LEU A 372 -1.55 12.65 -27.36
CA LEU A 372 -1.25 13.93 -26.72
C LEU A 372 -1.94 15.08 -27.46
N ASN A 373 -1.82 15.16 -28.79
CA ASN A 373 -2.52 16.16 -29.59
C ASN A 373 -4.05 16.12 -29.41
N ASN A 374 -4.63 14.91 -29.23
CA ASN A 374 -6.06 14.77 -28.96
C ASN A 374 -6.42 15.20 -27.53
N ALA A 375 -5.57 14.90 -26.54
CA ALA A 375 -5.74 15.37 -25.16
C ALA A 375 -5.61 16.90 -25.01
N GLU A 376 -4.86 17.56 -25.90
CA GLU A 376 -4.76 19.01 -26.00
C GLU A 376 -6.01 19.67 -26.63
N ASP A 377 -6.90 18.90 -27.29
CA ASP A 377 -8.11 19.44 -27.90
C ASP A 377 -9.16 19.85 -26.84
N GLU A 378 -9.60 21.11 -26.90
CA GLU A 378 -10.63 21.66 -26.02
C GLU A 378 -12.01 21.03 -26.21
N LYS A 379 -12.24 20.25 -27.28
CA LYS A 379 -13.50 19.51 -27.48
C LYS A 379 -13.60 18.23 -26.66
N LEU A 380 -12.46 17.69 -26.22
CA LEU A 380 -12.44 16.46 -25.44
C LEU A 380 -13.00 16.77 -24.03
N LYS A 381 -13.96 15.96 -23.56
CA LYS A 381 -14.51 16.09 -22.21
C LYS A 381 -13.38 15.95 -21.19
N PRO A 382 -13.41 16.68 -20.06
CA PRO A 382 -12.37 16.60 -19.04
C PRO A 382 -12.06 15.17 -18.56
N VAL A 383 -13.08 14.32 -18.39
CA VAL A 383 -12.90 12.93 -17.94
C VAL A 383 -12.20 12.06 -19.01
N CYS A 384 -12.56 12.24 -20.28
CA CYS A 384 -11.91 11.55 -21.40
C CYS A 384 -10.45 12.01 -21.56
N MET A 385 -10.20 13.31 -21.44
CA MET A 385 -8.86 13.90 -21.40
C MET A 385 -8.02 13.27 -20.29
N GLY A 386 -8.55 13.21 -19.06
CA GLY A 386 -7.86 12.56 -17.94
C GLY A 386 -7.54 11.08 -18.19
N THR A 387 -8.38 10.36 -18.94
CA THR A 387 -8.12 8.96 -19.33
C THR A 387 -6.91 8.88 -20.28
N LEU A 388 -6.88 9.70 -21.34
CA LEU A 388 -5.76 9.72 -22.28
C LEU A 388 -4.44 10.14 -21.61
N LEU A 389 -4.49 11.14 -20.72
CA LEU A 389 -3.31 11.57 -19.96
C LEU A 389 -2.83 10.46 -19.02
N GLY A 390 -3.74 9.69 -18.41
CA GLY A 390 -3.39 8.50 -17.63
C GLY A 390 -2.60 7.47 -18.45
N ASP A 391 -3.11 7.12 -19.62
CA ASP A 391 -2.44 6.17 -20.54
C ASP A 391 -1.05 6.67 -20.97
N LEU A 392 -0.91 7.97 -21.28
CA LEU A 392 0.37 8.60 -21.63
C LEU A 392 1.38 8.59 -20.45
N LEU A 393 0.90 8.83 -19.23
CA LEU A 393 1.72 8.83 -18.02
C LEU A 393 2.21 7.43 -17.66
N ASP A 394 1.37 6.39 -17.79
CA ASP A 394 1.77 5.00 -17.57
C ASP A 394 2.91 4.58 -18.51
N HIS A 395 2.90 5.12 -19.74
CA HIS A 395 3.95 4.91 -20.74
C HIS A 395 5.16 5.86 -20.61
N ASN A 396 5.19 6.74 -19.60
CA ASN A 396 6.28 7.68 -19.32
C ASN A 396 6.57 8.69 -20.45
N VAL A 397 5.52 9.23 -21.09
CA VAL A 397 5.67 10.33 -22.06
C VAL A 397 5.92 11.64 -21.30
N ASP A 398 7.14 12.18 -21.41
CA ASP A 398 7.58 13.34 -20.63
C ASP A 398 6.80 14.62 -21.01
N GLU A 399 6.52 14.82 -22.29
CA GLU A 399 5.74 15.94 -22.81
C GLU A 399 4.31 15.94 -22.24
N ALA A 400 3.70 14.76 -22.14
CA ALA A 400 2.39 14.58 -21.54
C ALA A 400 2.40 14.89 -20.03
N LYS A 401 3.48 14.53 -19.32
CA LYS A 401 3.65 14.91 -17.91
C LYS A 401 3.69 16.43 -17.76
N VAL A 402 4.49 17.12 -18.56
CA VAL A 402 4.61 18.59 -18.53
C VAL A 402 3.26 19.24 -18.83
N PHE A 403 2.55 18.78 -19.87
CA PHE A 403 1.23 19.29 -20.20
C PHE A 403 0.20 19.05 -19.07
N THR A 404 0.20 17.86 -18.48
CA THR A 404 -0.71 17.53 -17.37
C THR A 404 -0.42 18.39 -16.13
N GLU A 405 0.85 18.67 -15.83
CA GLU A 405 1.25 19.59 -14.75
C GLU A 405 0.79 21.04 -15.02
N LEU A 406 0.86 21.50 -16.27
CA LEU A 406 0.40 22.84 -16.67
C LEU A 406 -1.13 23.03 -16.52
N LEU A 407 -1.90 21.94 -16.58
CA LEU A 407 -3.36 21.97 -16.37
C LEU A 407 -3.77 22.19 -14.91
N VAL A 408 -2.84 22.16 -13.95
CA VAL A 408 -3.11 22.41 -12.53
C VAL A 408 -2.36 23.68 -12.08
N PRO A 409 -2.72 24.87 -12.59
CA PRO A 409 -2.02 26.11 -12.26
C PRO A 409 -2.36 26.58 -10.84
N LEU A 410 -1.47 27.43 -10.30
CA LEU A 410 -1.67 28.17 -9.06
C LEU A 410 -1.64 29.68 -9.38
N PRO A 411 -2.73 30.43 -9.19
CA PRO A 411 -4.02 30.00 -8.63
C PRO A 411 -4.85 29.13 -9.59
N LEU A 412 -5.74 28.30 -9.02
CA LEU A 412 -6.62 27.42 -9.78
C LEU A 412 -7.65 28.20 -10.63
N PRO A 413 -8.04 27.66 -11.79
CA PRO A 413 -8.95 28.35 -12.70
C PRO A 413 -10.37 28.44 -12.13
N SER A 414 -11.03 29.57 -12.37
CA SER A 414 -12.39 29.82 -11.86
C SER A 414 -13.52 29.40 -12.81
N SER A 415 -13.23 29.12 -14.09
CA SER A 415 -14.26 28.62 -15.02
C SER A 415 -14.51 27.14 -14.77
N GLU A 416 -15.79 26.73 -14.86
CA GLU A 416 -16.22 25.36 -14.56
C GLU A 416 -15.50 24.31 -15.43
N ASP A 417 -15.40 24.55 -16.75
CA ASP A 417 -14.69 23.63 -17.66
C ASP A 417 -13.20 23.49 -17.32
N ALA A 418 -12.50 24.62 -17.15
CA ALA A 418 -11.07 24.60 -16.83
C ALA A 418 -10.79 23.98 -15.45
N ARG A 419 -11.70 24.16 -14.48
CA ARG A 419 -11.63 23.51 -13.17
C ARG A 419 -11.81 22.00 -13.28
N ASN A 420 -12.79 21.54 -14.07
CA ASN A 420 -13.00 20.12 -14.34
C ASN A 420 -11.79 19.48 -15.05
N ARG A 421 -11.15 20.21 -15.98
CA ARG A 421 -9.88 19.80 -16.61
C ARG A 421 -8.74 19.68 -15.59
N ALA A 422 -8.58 20.67 -14.70
CA ALA A 422 -7.59 20.63 -13.64
C ALA A 422 -7.81 19.43 -12.70
N ILE A 423 -9.06 19.12 -12.34
CA ILE A 423 -9.40 17.94 -11.53
C ILE A 423 -9.01 16.66 -12.26
N ALA A 424 -9.38 16.52 -13.53
CA ALA A 424 -9.04 15.34 -14.33
C ALA A 424 -7.53 15.16 -14.47
N ALA A 425 -6.78 16.24 -14.70
CA ALA A 425 -5.32 16.24 -14.76
C ALA A 425 -4.68 15.85 -13.43
N ALA A 426 -5.14 16.43 -12.31
CA ALA A 426 -4.65 16.08 -10.97
C ALA A 426 -4.92 14.61 -10.62
N ARG A 427 -6.08 14.08 -11.00
CA ARG A 427 -6.40 12.64 -10.85
C ARG A 427 -5.44 11.78 -11.67
N ALA A 428 -5.20 12.13 -12.94
CA ALA A 428 -4.28 11.41 -13.81
C ALA A 428 -2.85 11.39 -13.23
N LEU A 429 -2.33 12.55 -12.80
CA LEU A 429 -1.02 12.65 -12.14
C LEU A 429 -0.94 11.77 -10.90
N MET A 430 -1.91 11.88 -9.99
CA MET A 430 -1.88 11.15 -8.73
C MET A 430 -1.94 9.64 -8.92
N ILE A 431 -2.70 9.16 -9.91
CA ILE A 431 -2.86 7.72 -10.19
C ILE A 431 -1.69 7.16 -11.01
N HIS A 432 -1.21 7.87 -12.03
CA HIS A 432 -0.32 7.29 -13.05
C HIS A 432 1.13 7.79 -12.95
N ALA A 433 1.37 9.03 -12.51
CA ALA A 433 2.74 9.56 -12.45
C ALA A 433 3.60 8.85 -11.38
N LYS A 434 4.88 8.65 -11.66
CA LYS A 434 5.84 7.95 -10.78
C LYS A 434 5.98 8.58 -9.38
N ASP A 435 5.82 9.89 -9.29
CA ASP A 435 5.90 10.72 -8.09
C ASP A 435 4.51 11.22 -7.63
N ALA A 436 3.44 10.63 -8.18
CA ALA A 436 2.05 11.08 -8.05
C ALA A 436 1.82 12.56 -8.46
N GLY A 437 2.77 13.20 -9.16
CA GLY A 437 2.70 14.63 -9.49
C GLY A 437 2.56 15.54 -8.26
N TRP A 438 3.03 15.08 -7.10
CA TRP A 438 2.75 15.74 -5.82
C TRP A 438 3.31 17.18 -5.74
N SER A 439 4.38 17.48 -6.48
CA SER A 439 4.98 18.82 -6.56
C SER A 439 3.99 19.90 -7.04
N VAL A 440 3.00 19.52 -7.85
CA VAL A 440 1.98 20.43 -8.40
C VAL A 440 0.64 20.22 -7.70
N VAL A 441 0.23 18.96 -7.52
CA VAL A 441 -1.09 18.63 -6.94
C VAL A 441 -1.14 18.96 -5.44
N GLY A 442 -0.06 18.71 -4.69
CA GLY A 442 0.00 18.96 -3.25
C GLY A 442 -0.29 20.43 -2.88
N PRO A 443 0.43 21.41 -3.46
CA PRO A 443 0.14 22.83 -3.23
C PRO A 443 -1.28 23.24 -3.66
N ALA A 444 -1.79 22.74 -4.79
CA ALA A 444 -3.15 23.04 -5.27
C ALA A 444 -4.24 22.55 -4.29
N ILE A 445 -4.08 21.36 -3.73
CA ILE A 445 -4.98 20.80 -2.70
C ILE A 445 -4.94 21.64 -1.41
N GLN A 446 -3.78 22.21 -1.05
CA GLN A 446 -3.63 23.04 0.15
C GLN A 446 -4.22 24.45 -0.03
N GLU A 447 -4.16 25.01 -1.24
CA GLU A 447 -4.71 26.34 -1.55
C GLU A 447 -6.25 26.32 -1.66
N ASP A 448 -6.82 25.28 -2.30
CA ASP A 448 -8.26 25.12 -2.49
C ASP A 448 -8.75 23.77 -1.92
N ASN A 449 -9.42 23.85 -0.77
CA ASN A 449 -9.97 22.68 -0.09
C ASN A 449 -11.11 21.99 -0.86
N GLU A 450 -11.89 22.73 -1.66
CA GLU A 450 -12.99 22.14 -2.44
C GLU A 450 -12.43 21.32 -3.60
N PHE A 451 -11.46 21.88 -4.32
CA PHE A 451 -10.69 21.16 -5.33
C PHE A 451 -10.05 19.90 -4.75
N GLY A 452 -9.41 20.02 -3.58
CA GLY A 452 -8.80 18.89 -2.90
C GLY A 452 -9.80 17.78 -2.55
N ARG A 453 -11.00 18.12 -2.07
CA ARG A 453 -12.03 17.11 -1.75
C ARG A 453 -12.49 16.34 -2.98
N GLU A 454 -12.65 17.02 -4.11
CA GLU A 454 -13.05 16.39 -5.37
C GLU A 454 -11.98 15.44 -5.90
N VAL A 455 -10.71 15.87 -5.93
CA VAL A 455 -9.59 15.03 -6.36
C VAL A 455 -9.44 13.80 -5.46
N ILE A 456 -9.40 14.00 -4.14
CA ILE A 456 -9.19 12.92 -3.17
C ILE A 456 -10.33 11.90 -3.21
N SER A 457 -11.59 12.35 -3.23
CA SER A 457 -12.75 11.45 -3.26
C SER A 457 -12.74 10.58 -4.53
N ALA A 458 -12.26 11.13 -5.65
CA ALA A 458 -12.21 10.45 -6.93
C ALA A 458 -11.02 9.49 -7.11
N ILE A 459 -10.06 9.46 -6.17
CA ILE A 459 -8.87 8.58 -6.23
C ILE A 459 -8.68 7.74 -4.97
N ALA A 460 -9.50 7.91 -3.93
CA ALA A 460 -9.33 7.25 -2.64
C ALA A 460 -9.34 5.71 -2.72
N TYR A 461 -9.95 5.12 -3.76
CA TYR A 461 -9.88 3.68 -4.00
C TYR A 461 -8.48 3.19 -4.44
N ASN A 462 -7.60 4.08 -4.93
CA ASN A 462 -6.20 3.81 -5.31
C ASN A 462 -5.18 4.17 -4.19
N ALA A 463 -5.67 4.45 -2.99
CA ALA A 463 -4.90 4.93 -1.83
C ALA A 463 -3.57 4.23 -1.60
N GLU A 464 -3.57 2.89 -1.61
CA GLU A 464 -2.38 2.09 -1.29
C GLU A 464 -1.26 2.27 -2.31
N SER A 465 -1.60 2.32 -3.60
CA SER A 465 -0.64 2.53 -4.69
C SER A 465 0.00 3.91 -4.61
N ILE A 466 -0.81 4.94 -4.34
CA ILE A 466 -0.35 6.33 -4.22
C ILE A 466 0.58 6.48 -3.01
N GLY A 467 0.21 5.92 -1.85
CA GLY A 467 0.99 6.02 -0.62
C GLY A 467 2.41 5.44 -0.74
N LYS A 468 2.62 4.45 -1.60
CA LYS A 468 3.94 3.85 -1.87
C LYS A 468 4.88 4.78 -2.64
N ARG A 469 4.35 5.72 -3.43
CA ARG A 469 5.14 6.63 -4.29
C ARG A 469 5.50 7.95 -3.62
N LEU A 470 4.74 8.37 -2.61
CA LEU A 470 5.00 9.60 -1.87
C LEU A 470 6.14 9.43 -0.85
N THR A 471 6.91 10.50 -0.62
CA THR A 471 7.92 10.56 0.44
C THR A 471 7.29 10.67 1.84
N GLU A 472 8.06 10.42 2.89
CA GLU A 472 7.61 10.50 4.27
C GLU A 472 7.05 11.90 4.62
N ASP A 473 7.70 12.95 4.16
CA ASP A 473 7.26 14.33 4.38
C ASP A 473 5.96 14.64 3.64
N GLN A 474 5.83 14.20 2.39
CA GLN A 474 4.61 14.39 1.59
C GLN A 474 3.43 13.61 2.15
N LEU A 475 3.67 12.40 2.66
CA LEU A 475 2.65 11.60 3.36
C LEU A 475 2.17 12.29 4.63
N ALA A 476 3.08 12.92 5.38
CA ALA A 476 2.69 13.69 6.56
C ALA A 476 1.88 14.94 6.19
N ASP A 477 2.22 15.65 5.10
CA ASP A 477 1.43 16.79 4.62
C ASP A 477 0.02 16.35 4.20
N LEU A 478 -0.07 15.27 3.43
CA LEU A 478 -1.34 14.69 3.00
C LEU A 478 -2.18 14.22 4.20
N TYR A 479 -1.56 13.54 5.17
CA TYR A 479 -2.26 13.05 6.35
C TYR A 479 -2.86 14.20 7.18
N VAL A 480 -2.07 15.25 7.44
CA VAL A 480 -2.55 16.42 8.18
C VAL A 480 -3.71 17.08 7.45
N TRP A 481 -3.59 17.25 6.12
CA TRP A 481 -4.67 17.83 5.32
C TRP A 481 -5.94 16.96 5.36
N LEU A 482 -5.80 15.63 5.23
CA LEU A 482 -6.91 14.68 5.29
C LEU A 482 -7.64 14.72 6.64
N VAL A 483 -6.91 14.79 7.76
CA VAL A 483 -7.55 14.89 9.09
C VAL A 483 -8.32 16.20 9.24
N ARG A 484 -7.78 17.31 8.72
CA ARG A 484 -8.43 18.63 8.81
C ARG A 484 -9.69 18.72 7.94
N GLN A 485 -9.69 18.12 6.74
CA GLN A 485 -10.84 18.15 5.82
C GLN A 485 -11.85 17.03 6.07
N TYR A 486 -11.40 15.91 6.61
CA TYR A 486 -12.20 14.76 6.96
C TYR A 486 -11.88 14.39 8.42
N PRO A 487 -12.50 15.04 9.41
CA PRO A 487 -12.24 14.77 10.82
C PRO A 487 -12.66 13.35 11.21
N HIS A 488 -11.92 12.72 12.13
CA HIS A 488 -12.23 11.39 12.66
C HIS A 488 -13.62 11.32 13.31
N ALA A 489 -14.12 12.42 13.88
CA ALA A 489 -15.43 12.48 14.51
C ALA A 489 -16.60 12.32 13.53
N GLU A 490 -16.35 12.59 12.25
CA GLU A 490 -17.33 12.51 11.15
C GLU A 490 -17.17 11.23 10.34
N ASP A 491 -16.34 10.28 10.78
CA ASP A 491 -16.20 9.01 10.11
C ASP A 491 -17.52 8.22 10.17
N PRO A 492 -17.97 7.62 9.05
CA PRO A 492 -19.16 6.78 9.02
C PRO A 492 -19.06 5.64 10.04
N LYS A 493 -20.14 5.43 10.80
CA LYS A 493 -20.28 4.27 11.69
C LYS A 493 -21.14 3.23 11.00
N HIS A 494 -20.54 2.10 10.67
CA HIS A 494 -21.23 1.00 10.01
C HIS A 494 -21.43 -0.15 10.98
N ASP A 495 -22.69 -0.55 11.15
CA ASP A 495 -23.07 -1.74 11.92
C ASP A 495 -23.45 -2.87 10.95
N GLY A 496 -22.62 -3.91 10.86
CA GLY A 496 -22.85 -5.07 9.99
C GLY A 496 -22.33 -4.92 8.57
N ALA A 497 -22.93 -5.65 7.62
CA ALA A 497 -22.56 -5.57 6.20
C ALA A 497 -23.07 -4.25 5.61
N TYR A 498 -22.16 -3.42 5.10
CA TYR A 498 -22.46 -2.14 4.48
C TYR A 498 -21.80 -2.04 3.10
N THR A 499 -22.34 -1.18 2.25
CA THR A 499 -21.70 -0.84 0.97
C THR A 499 -20.69 0.27 1.23
N VAL A 500 -19.43 0.06 0.86
CA VAL A 500 -18.36 1.05 1.04
C VAL A 500 -18.71 2.33 0.28
N GLU A 501 -18.87 3.43 0.99
CA GLU A 501 -19.16 4.74 0.40
C GLU A 501 -17.86 5.49 0.07
N PRO A 502 -17.89 6.53 -0.80
CA PRO A 502 -16.70 7.35 -1.09
C PRO A 502 -15.99 7.88 0.17
N ARG A 503 -16.76 8.20 1.22
CA ARG A 503 -16.22 8.67 2.51
C ARG A 503 -15.43 7.59 3.24
N ASP A 504 -15.80 6.32 3.11
CA ASP A 504 -15.08 5.18 3.70
C ASP A 504 -13.73 4.95 3.03
N HIS A 505 -13.65 5.12 1.72
CA HIS A 505 -12.38 5.05 1.00
C HIS A 505 -11.39 6.10 1.51
N VAL A 506 -11.86 7.33 1.79
CA VAL A 506 -11.02 8.39 2.37
C VAL A 506 -10.58 8.05 3.79
N THR A 507 -11.48 7.49 4.63
CA THR A 507 -11.14 7.00 5.98
C THR A 507 -10.04 5.94 5.92
N ASN A 508 -10.20 4.95 5.04
CA ASN A 508 -9.25 3.87 4.84
C ASN A 508 -7.90 4.40 4.37
N TRP A 509 -7.90 5.36 3.42
CA TRP A 509 -6.67 5.98 2.95
C TRP A 509 -5.95 6.72 4.09
N ARG A 510 -6.65 7.60 4.81
CA ARG A 510 -6.08 8.36 5.93
C ARG A 510 -5.42 7.42 6.96
N ASN A 511 -6.10 6.33 7.31
CA ASN A 511 -5.56 5.33 8.26
C ASN A 511 -4.36 4.56 7.67
N SER A 512 -4.40 4.22 6.37
CA SER A 512 -3.31 3.51 5.70
C SER A 512 -2.01 4.33 5.64
N ILE A 513 -2.07 5.67 5.60
CA ILE A 513 -0.88 6.53 5.56
C ILE A 513 -0.05 6.38 6.84
N LEU A 514 -0.68 6.43 8.01
CA LEU A 514 0.03 6.24 9.28
C LEU A 514 0.62 4.83 9.37
N HIS A 515 -0.16 3.82 8.98
CA HIS A 515 0.33 2.45 8.95
C HIS A 515 1.55 2.33 8.02
N HIS A 516 1.49 2.92 6.82
CA HIS A 516 2.60 2.91 5.87
C HIS A 516 3.86 3.60 6.42
N LEU A 517 3.71 4.76 7.08
CA LEU A 517 4.83 5.43 7.75
C LEU A 517 5.43 4.55 8.86
N GLN A 518 4.60 3.89 9.67
CA GLN A 518 5.10 2.96 10.69
C GLN A 518 5.85 1.77 10.07
N GLU A 519 5.28 1.19 9.01
CA GLU A 519 5.82 0.00 8.35
C GLU A 519 7.18 0.24 7.68
N ARG A 520 7.48 1.46 7.22
CA ARG A 520 8.79 1.81 6.66
C ARG A 520 9.95 1.57 7.61
N GLY A 521 9.75 1.74 8.93
CA GLY A 521 10.80 1.47 9.92
C GLY A 521 12.09 2.28 9.70
N THR A 522 11.99 3.48 9.15
CA THR A 522 13.13 4.39 8.90
C THR A 522 13.12 5.55 9.89
N HIS A 523 14.23 6.30 9.97
CA HIS A 523 14.30 7.53 10.78
C HIS A 523 13.40 8.65 10.21
N PRO A 524 13.40 8.95 8.90
CA PRO A 524 12.49 9.94 8.31
C PRO A 524 11.01 9.64 8.57
N ALA A 525 10.60 8.37 8.59
CA ALA A 525 9.22 8.04 8.87
C ALA A 525 8.82 8.31 10.34
N CYS A 526 9.74 8.11 11.28
CA CYS A 526 9.54 8.52 12.67
C CYS A 526 9.44 10.04 12.81
N GLU A 527 10.27 10.80 12.09
CA GLU A 527 10.23 12.26 12.08
C GLU A 527 8.91 12.78 11.49
N ALA A 528 8.44 12.18 10.39
CA ALA A 528 7.14 12.49 9.79
C ALA A 528 5.98 12.22 10.77
N ILE A 529 5.94 11.07 11.45
CA ILE A 529 4.92 10.79 12.48
C ILE A 529 5.03 11.75 13.67
N GLN A 530 6.26 12.10 14.06
CA GLN A 530 6.49 13.10 15.11
C GLN A 530 5.92 14.46 14.69
N ARG A 531 6.14 14.89 13.45
CA ARG A 531 5.56 16.14 12.90
C ARG A 531 4.04 16.10 12.93
N ILE A 532 3.43 15.02 12.44
CA ILE A 532 1.97 14.81 12.49
C ILE A 532 1.45 14.95 13.92
N SER A 533 2.12 14.33 14.90
CA SER A 533 1.74 14.42 16.32
C SER A 533 1.86 15.83 16.91
N HIS A 534 2.73 16.69 16.37
CA HIS A 534 2.83 18.09 16.80
C HIS A 534 1.75 18.97 16.16
N GLU A 535 1.37 18.67 14.92
CA GLU A 535 0.35 19.44 14.19
C GLU A 535 -1.09 19.08 14.57
N LEU A 536 -1.31 17.88 15.11
CA LEU A 536 -2.61 17.36 15.53
C LEU A 536 -2.58 16.92 17.00
N PRO A 537 -2.32 17.84 17.96
CA PRO A 537 -2.19 17.51 19.38
C PRO A 537 -3.48 16.94 20.00
N GLU A 538 -4.64 17.14 19.37
CA GLU A 538 -5.95 16.60 19.77
C GLU A 538 -6.07 15.08 19.61
N LEU A 539 -5.21 14.45 18.80
CA LEU A 539 -5.21 13.00 18.57
C LEU A 539 -4.19 12.33 19.50
N ASP A 540 -4.56 12.12 20.77
CA ASP A 540 -3.65 11.58 21.81
C ASP A 540 -3.00 10.23 21.46
N TRP A 541 -3.69 9.40 20.68
CA TRP A 541 -3.20 8.08 20.25
C TRP A 541 -2.01 8.16 19.26
N LEU A 542 -1.73 9.33 18.67
CA LEU A 542 -0.53 9.54 17.84
C LEU A 542 0.76 9.40 18.66
N LYS A 543 0.74 9.68 19.96
CA LYS A 543 1.88 9.46 20.86
C LYS A 543 2.25 7.97 20.93
N TRP A 544 1.24 7.11 20.95
CA TRP A 544 1.43 5.66 20.91
C TRP A 544 1.94 5.20 19.54
N THR A 545 1.35 5.74 18.47
CA THR A 545 1.77 5.50 17.08
C THR A 545 3.26 5.82 16.85
N LEU A 546 3.73 6.96 17.39
CA LEU A 546 5.14 7.36 17.36
C LEU A 546 6.04 6.42 18.17
N TRP A 547 5.57 5.95 19.33
CA TRP A 547 6.31 4.98 20.12
C TRP A 547 6.49 3.65 19.39
N GLU A 548 5.43 3.15 18.74
CA GLU A 548 5.50 1.94 17.91
C GLU A 548 6.45 2.11 16.72
N ALA A 549 6.34 3.23 16.00
CA ALA A 549 7.24 3.56 14.89
C ALA A 549 8.70 3.58 15.33
N ARG A 550 9.02 4.23 16.46
CA ARG A 550 10.38 4.28 17.02
C ARG A 550 10.91 2.90 17.38
N ASN A 551 10.07 2.03 17.95
CA ASN A 551 10.47 0.65 18.25
C ASN A 551 10.71 -0.17 16.99
N LYS A 552 9.88 0.00 15.96
CA LYS A 552 10.07 -0.67 14.67
C LYS A 552 11.33 -0.19 13.97
N THR A 553 11.56 1.12 13.91
CA THR A 553 12.80 1.70 13.37
C THR A 553 14.01 1.14 14.11
N ARG A 554 14.02 1.14 15.44
CA ARG A 554 15.11 0.53 16.22
C ARG A 554 15.38 -0.93 15.86
N ARG A 555 14.35 -1.73 15.53
CA ARG A 555 14.53 -3.13 15.10
C ARG A 555 15.07 -3.23 13.68
N CYS A 556 14.53 -2.43 12.76
CA CYS A 556 14.93 -2.45 11.35
C CYS A 556 16.31 -1.84 11.11
N THR A 557 16.73 -0.87 11.94
CA THR A 557 18.04 -0.22 11.86
C THR A 557 19.06 -0.81 12.83
N TRP A 558 18.70 -1.85 13.60
CA TRP A 558 19.65 -2.53 14.49
C TRP A 558 20.72 -3.28 13.70
N GLU A 559 21.96 -2.82 13.77
CA GLU A 559 23.11 -3.58 13.28
C GLU A 559 23.72 -4.40 14.41
N LEU A 560 23.77 -5.73 14.22
CA LEU A 560 24.35 -6.65 15.20
C LEU A 560 25.89 -6.48 15.25
N PRO A 561 26.49 -6.28 16.44
CA PRO A 561 27.95 -6.29 16.57
C PRO A 561 28.52 -7.63 16.11
N GLN A 562 29.59 -7.61 15.32
CA GLN A 562 30.21 -8.84 14.83
C GLN A 562 30.90 -9.59 15.97
N PRO A 563 30.99 -10.94 15.96
CA PRO A 563 31.66 -11.71 17.00
C PRO A 563 33.09 -11.24 17.30
N ALA A 564 33.83 -10.79 16.27
CA ALA A 564 35.18 -10.23 16.43
C ALA A 564 35.19 -8.93 17.25
N GLU A 565 34.14 -8.11 17.16
CA GLU A 565 34.00 -6.86 17.92
C GLU A 565 33.67 -7.15 19.39
N ILE A 566 32.81 -8.15 19.62
CA ILE A 566 32.51 -8.65 20.97
C ILE A 566 33.78 -9.19 21.64
N LEU A 567 34.60 -9.97 20.91
CA LEU A 567 35.88 -10.46 21.40
C LEU A 567 36.88 -9.32 21.66
N LYS A 568 36.88 -8.27 20.82
CA LYS A 568 37.70 -7.07 21.06
C LYS A 568 37.28 -6.36 22.34
N LEU A 569 35.98 -6.23 22.62
CA LEU A 569 35.45 -5.64 23.84
C LEU A 569 35.78 -6.49 25.08
N ALA A 570 35.69 -7.82 24.97
CA ALA A 570 36.03 -8.73 26.06
C ALA A 570 37.54 -8.75 26.38
N GLY A 571 38.39 -8.48 25.39
CA GLY A 571 39.85 -8.58 25.51
C GLY A 571 40.57 -7.37 26.12
N ASP A 572 39.94 -6.19 26.20
CA ASP A 572 40.51 -5.01 26.85
C ASP A 572 39.40 -4.21 27.57
N PRO A 573 39.43 -4.10 28.91
CA PRO A 573 38.38 -3.40 29.67
C PRO A 573 38.33 -1.90 29.40
N ARG A 574 39.32 -1.32 28.70
CA ARG A 574 39.31 0.08 28.25
C ARG A 574 38.51 0.26 26.97
N ARG A 575 38.15 -0.80 26.26
CA ARG A 575 37.39 -0.70 25.01
C ARG A 575 35.92 -0.38 25.30
N ARG A 576 35.36 0.48 24.46
CA ARG A 576 33.96 0.90 24.50
C ARG A 576 33.36 0.76 23.11
N LEU A 577 32.10 0.32 23.07
CA LEU A 577 31.26 0.38 21.88
C LEU A 577 30.44 1.65 21.97
N ILE A 578 30.59 2.54 20.99
CA ILE A 578 29.85 3.81 20.94
C ILE A 578 28.66 3.62 20.00
N ARG A 579 27.43 3.66 20.54
CA ARG A 579 26.20 3.49 19.74
C ARG A 579 25.54 4.82 19.43
N ASP A 580 25.61 5.76 20.37
CA ASP A 580 25.02 7.10 20.27
C ASP A 580 25.94 8.16 20.90
N GLY A 581 25.48 9.42 20.92
CA GLY A 581 26.23 10.52 21.51
C GLY A 581 26.33 10.45 23.03
N ALA A 582 25.44 9.74 23.72
CA ALA A 582 25.51 9.58 25.17
C ALA A 582 26.65 8.62 25.56
N ASP A 583 26.79 7.50 24.84
CA ASP A 583 27.94 6.61 24.97
C ASP A 583 29.26 7.37 24.69
N LEU A 584 29.27 8.29 23.71
CA LEU A 584 30.42 9.13 23.39
C LEU A 584 30.77 10.08 24.56
N LEU A 585 29.79 10.75 25.16
CA LEU A 585 30.04 11.64 26.31
C LEU A 585 30.67 10.88 27.49
N GLU A 586 30.22 9.67 27.78
CA GLU A 586 30.82 8.85 28.85
C GLU A 586 32.27 8.45 28.50
N ALA A 587 32.55 8.07 27.24
CA ALA A 587 33.91 7.78 26.79
C ALA A 587 34.85 9.00 26.89
N LEU A 588 34.34 10.20 26.59
CA LEU A 588 35.07 11.45 26.77
C LEU A 588 35.38 11.71 28.24
N ILE A 589 34.40 11.56 29.14
CA ILE A 589 34.60 11.72 30.59
C ILE A 589 35.65 10.74 31.11
N GLU A 590 35.59 9.46 30.71
CA GLU A 590 36.62 8.47 31.07
C GLU A 590 38.02 8.89 30.58
N SER A 591 38.12 9.43 29.36
CA SER A 591 39.38 9.93 28.80
C SER A 591 39.91 11.16 29.55
N LEU A 592 39.05 12.10 29.90
CA LEU A 592 39.42 13.28 30.68
C LEU A 592 39.83 12.93 32.12
N ASN A 593 39.21 11.91 32.73
CA ASN A 593 39.67 11.37 34.01
C ASN A 593 41.11 10.81 33.92
N ARG A 594 41.44 10.11 32.82
CA ARG A 594 42.83 9.68 32.56
C ARG A 594 43.77 10.88 32.40
N LEU A 595 43.31 11.98 31.79
CA LEU A 595 44.09 13.22 31.68
C LEU A 595 44.32 13.88 33.05
N VAL A 596 43.32 13.92 33.94
CA VAL A 596 43.49 14.42 35.31
C VAL A 596 44.58 13.63 36.03
N VAL A 597 44.61 12.31 35.89
CA VAL A 597 45.67 11.46 36.46
C VAL A 597 47.05 11.84 35.90
N LYS A 598 47.19 12.12 34.60
CA LYS A 598 48.45 12.60 33.99
C LYS A 598 48.86 13.98 34.52
N LEU A 599 47.92 14.91 34.65
CA LEU A 599 48.18 16.27 35.14
C LEU A 599 48.65 16.27 36.60
N GLN A 600 48.07 15.37 37.41
CA GLN A 600 48.26 15.25 38.85
C GLN A 600 49.07 13.99 39.23
N GLY A 601 49.85 13.42 38.32
CA GLY A 601 50.64 12.20 38.58
C GLY A 601 51.88 12.43 39.45
N GLU A 602 52.73 11.39 39.54
CA GLU A 602 54.05 11.49 40.19
C GLU A 602 54.98 12.46 39.45
N THR A 603 54.95 12.42 38.11
CA THR A 603 55.54 13.45 37.25
C THR A 603 54.39 14.32 36.70
N PRO A 604 53.97 15.37 37.43
CA PRO A 604 52.77 16.12 37.07
C PRO A 604 52.96 16.85 35.74
N ALA A 605 52.03 16.64 34.81
CA ALA A 605 52.00 17.39 33.56
C ALA A 605 51.36 18.79 33.71
N ALA A 606 50.72 19.07 34.85
CA ALA A 606 50.10 20.38 35.13
C ALA A 606 51.01 21.59 34.81
N PRO A 607 52.33 21.61 35.13
CA PRO A 607 53.22 22.73 34.80
C PRO A 607 53.26 23.13 33.31
N PHE A 608 52.96 22.23 32.37
CA PHE A 608 52.90 22.56 30.94
C PHE A 608 51.74 23.51 30.58
N LEU A 609 50.73 23.60 31.45
CA LEU A 609 49.60 24.54 31.33
C LEU A 609 49.87 25.89 32.03
N TRP A 610 51.07 26.10 32.57
CA TRP A 610 51.45 27.32 33.26
C TRP A 610 52.65 28.00 32.59
N ASN A 611 52.57 29.33 32.45
CA ASN A 611 53.69 30.16 32.08
C ASN A 611 54.52 30.47 33.33
N VAL A 612 55.83 30.21 33.24
CA VAL A 612 56.78 30.53 34.32
C VAL A 612 57.32 31.94 34.10
N TRP A 613 57.10 32.81 35.06
CA TRP A 613 57.61 34.18 35.07
C TRP A 613 58.62 34.34 36.20
N LYS A 614 59.78 34.93 35.90
CA LYS A 614 60.82 35.20 36.89
C LYS A 614 61.48 36.54 36.61
N LYS A 615 61.37 37.50 37.53
CA LYS A 615 62.26 38.67 37.57
C LYS A 615 63.57 38.29 38.28
N LYS A 616 64.67 38.97 37.95
CA LYS A 616 65.97 38.79 38.63
C LYS A 616 65.75 38.95 40.15
N ASP A 617 66.21 37.96 40.91
CA ASP A 617 66.11 37.85 42.38
C ASP A 617 64.71 37.69 43.01
N GLU A 618 63.66 37.36 42.23
CA GLU A 618 62.33 37.04 42.77
C GLU A 618 61.99 35.53 42.69
N LYS A 619 61.04 35.08 43.54
CA LYS A 619 60.45 33.73 43.47
C LYS A 619 59.80 33.52 42.09
N LYS A 620 59.85 32.28 41.59
CA LYS A 620 59.12 31.90 40.36
C LYS A 620 57.62 32.17 40.56
N MET A 621 57.04 32.93 39.65
CA MET A 621 55.60 33.17 39.58
C MET A 621 55.00 32.35 38.46
N TYR A 622 53.80 31.82 38.67
CA TYR A 622 53.11 31.01 37.68
C TYR A 622 51.82 31.70 37.28
N ARG A 623 51.58 31.78 35.97
CA ARG A 623 50.34 32.30 35.39
C ARG A 623 49.74 31.27 34.45
N PRO A 624 48.43 30.97 34.49
CA PRO A 624 47.83 30.02 33.57
C PRO A 624 48.05 30.41 32.11
N LYS A 625 48.22 29.41 31.24
CA LYS A 625 48.08 29.61 29.79
C LYS A 625 46.62 29.95 29.45
N ASN A 626 46.39 30.47 28.24
CA ASN A 626 45.06 30.86 27.82
C ASN A 626 44.17 29.64 27.50
N GLU A 627 42.87 29.88 27.35
CA GLU A 627 41.88 28.83 27.09
C GLU A 627 42.16 28.06 25.79
N ASN A 628 42.66 28.73 24.74
CA ASN A 628 43.06 28.07 23.50
C ASN A 628 44.17 27.04 23.74
N THR A 629 45.21 27.39 24.50
CA THR A 629 46.31 26.44 24.75
C THR A 629 45.86 25.28 25.63
N PHE A 630 44.90 25.52 26.53
CA PHE A 630 44.30 24.46 27.33
C PHE A 630 43.44 23.54 26.45
N SER A 631 42.62 24.11 25.55
CA SER A 631 41.84 23.36 24.56
C SER A 631 42.74 22.52 23.65
N ASP A 632 43.81 23.10 23.08
CA ASP A 632 44.82 22.38 22.28
C ASP A 632 45.41 21.18 23.04
N TYR A 633 45.72 21.36 24.33
CA TYR A 633 46.28 20.29 25.16
C TYR A 633 45.28 19.15 25.40
N VAL A 634 44.00 19.48 25.61
CA VAL A 634 42.91 18.49 25.74
C VAL A 634 42.71 17.76 24.41
N THR A 635 42.68 18.48 23.29
CA THR A 635 42.55 17.92 21.94
C THR A 635 43.64 16.90 21.65
N ILE A 636 44.91 17.22 21.91
CA ILE A 636 46.04 16.29 21.73
C ILE A 636 45.82 15.00 22.54
N HIS A 637 45.46 15.11 23.83
CA HIS A 637 45.23 13.93 24.67
C HIS A 637 44.05 13.10 24.17
N LEU A 638 42.93 13.71 23.79
CA LEU A 638 41.75 12.99 23.29
C LEU A 638 42.09 12.28 21.97
N SER A 639 42.83 12.91 21.07
CA SER A 639 43.28 12.27 19.82
C SER A 639 44.18 11.06 20.07
N GLU A 640 45.13 11.17 21.01
CA GLU A 640 46.03 10.06 21.37
C GLU A 640 45.26 8.90 22.04
N ASP A 641 44.42 9.22 23.03
CA ASP A 641 43.72 8.23 23.87
C ASP A 641 42.59 7.53 23.10
N LEU A 642 41.78 8.28 22.35
CA LEU A 642 40.62 7.75 21.62
C LEU A 642 40.96 7.28 20.19
N GLY A 643 41.84 7.99 19.49
CA GLY A 643 42.22 7.68 18.10
C GLY A 643 43.34 6.66 17.95
N GLY A 644 44.37 6.71 18.81
CA GLY A 644 45.57 5.86 18.69
C GLY A 644 45.51 4.52 19.41
N SER A 645 44.73 4.41 20.49
CA SER A 645 44.74 3.23 21.38
C SER A 645 43.67 2.17 21.07
N GLY A 646 42.79 2.41 20.10
CA GLY A 646 41.66 1.51 19.79
C GLY A 646 40.67 1.36 20.96
N VAL A 647 40.51 2.42 21.78
CA VAL A 647 39.52 2.51 22.86
C VAL A 647 38.11 2.42 22.30
N ILE A 648 37.86 3.05 21.14
CA ILE A 648 36.58 2.96 20.45
C ILE A 648 36.65 1.82 19.43
N VAL A 649 35.71 0.88 19.55
CA VAL A 649 35.61 -0.27 18.65
C VAL A 649 34.62 0.05 17.54
N ASN A 650 34.99 -0.32 16.30
CA ASN A 650 34.15 -0.24 15.09
C ASN A 650 33.83 1.18 14.58
N ARG A 651 34.56 2.21 15.05
CA ARG A 651 34.42 3.57 14.52
C ARG A 651 35.76 4.32 14.48
N GLU A 652 35.95 5.15 13.47
CA GLU A 652 37.08 6.08 13.39
C GLU A 652 36.74 7.37 14.14
N VAL A 653 37.70 7.86 14.91
CA VAL A 653 37.54 9.06 15.74
C VAL A 653 38.32 10.20 15.09
N GLU A 654 37.61 11.27 14.76
CA GLU A 654 38.17 12.51 14.27
C GLU A 654 37.91 13.63 15.27
N ILE A 655 38.97 14.28 15.73
CA ILE A 655 38.89 15.36 16.71
C ILE A 655 39.54 16.60 16.09
N ARG A 656 38.78 17.70 16.05
CA ARG A 656 39.22 18.97 15.47
C ARG A 656 38.88 20.12 16.41
N ASN A 657 39.66 21.18 16.39
CA ASN A 657 39.28 22.45 17.03
C ASN A 657 38.41 23.26 16.07
N GLY A 658 37.48 24.08 16.59
CA GLY A 658 36.62 24.94 15.78
C GLY A 658 37.38 25.94 14.89
N GLU A 659 36.92 26.11 13.65
CA GLU A 659 37.43 27.14 12.72
C GLU A 659 36.68 28.47 12.93
N GLY A 660 37.20 29.28 13.85
CA GLY A 660 36.67 30.60 14.15
C GLY A 660 37.30 31.76 13.36
N SER A 661 36.46 32.67 12.86
CA SER A 661 36.83 33.93 12.19
C SER A 661 36.96 35.13 13.15
N GLY A 662 36.61 34.96 14.44
CA GLY A 662 36.70 35.97 15.50
C GLY A 662 37.67 35.60 16.64
N LYS A 663 38.23 36.63 17.32
CA LYS A 663 39.09 36.48 18.52
C LYS A 663 38.30 35.83 19.68
N GLY A 664 38.40 34.51 19.82
CA GLY A 664 37.80 33.72 20.90
C GLY A 664 37.14 32.40 20.45
N GLU A 665 37.04 32.17 19.16
CA GLU A 665 36.30 31.06 18.53
C GLU A 665 37.17 29.80 18.24
N ARG A 666 38.23 29.58 19.01
CA ARG A 666 39.16 28.44 18.85
C ARG A 666 39.21 27.51 20.06
N THR A 667 38.33 27.70 21.05
CA THR A 667 38.33 26.92 22.30
C THR A 667 37.48 25.66 22.23
N ASP A 668 36.54 25.59 21.30
CA ASP A 668 35.62 24.48 21.12
C ASP A 668 36.30 23.29 20.42
N ILE A 669 36.00 22.08 20.92
CA ILE A 669 36.53 20.82 20.40
C ILE A 669 35.36 20.05 19.79
N HIS A 670 35.48 19.71 18.52
CA HIS A 670 34.54 18.90 17.76
C HIS A 670 35.04 17.47 17.74
N VAL A 671 34.21 16.55 18.24
CA VAL A 671 34.50 15.11 18.26
C VAL A 671 33.51 14.44 17.32
N ASP A 672 33.99 13.96 16.18
CA ASP A 672 33.22 13.20 15.19
C ASP A 672 33.66 11.74 15.23
N ILE A 673 32.70 10.83 15.30
CA ILE A 673 32.93 9.40 15.25
C ILE A 673 32.11 8.81 14.11
N SER A 674 32.80 8.14 13.18
CA SER A 674 32.17 7.57 11.98
C SER A 674 32.36 6.06 11.83
N VAL A 675 31.33 5.36 11.33
CA VAL A 675 31.40 3.93 10.99
C VAL A 675 31.93 3.76 9.56
N GLN A 676 33.03 3.03 9.38
CA GLN A 676 33.44 2.54 8.06
C GLN A 676 32.63 1.29 7.70
N SER A 677 31.75 1.41 6.70
CA SER A 677 31.19 0.23 6.03
C SER A 677 32.29 -0.49 5.24
N SER A 678 32.24 -1.82 5.20
CA SER A 678 33.05 -2.69 4.32
C SER A 678 32.95 -2.35 2.82
N ARG A 679 32.06 -1.44 2.42
CA ARG A 679 31.91 -0.90 1.05
C ARG A 679 32.32 0.57 0.89
N GLY A 680 33.00 1.19 1.86
CA GLY A 680 33.55 2.55 1.73
C GLY A 680 32.54 3.70 1.78
N LYS A 681 31.25 3.45 2.07
CA LYS A 681 30.28 4.51 2.39
C LYS A 681 30.21 4.74 3.90
N VAL A 682 30.46 5.97 4.35
CA VAL A 682 30.18 6.43 5.71
C VAL A 682 28.66 6.43 5.89
N ARG A 683 28.14 5.63 6.83
CA ARG A 683 26.69 5.42 7.01
C ARG A 683 26.11 6.06 8.26
N ASP A 684 26.92 6.27 9.30
CA ASP A 684 26.48 6.79 10.58
C ASP A 684 27.58 7.64 11.21
N ARG A 685 27.22 8.84 11.69
CA ARG A 685 28.12 9.82 12.34
C ARG A 685 27.53 10.20 13.69
N VAL A 686 28.33 10.06 14.74
CA VAL A 686 28.00 10.53 16.08
C VAL A 686 28.94 11.66 16.44
N PHE A 687 28.36 12.80 16.80
CA PHE A 687 29.07 14.04 17.10
C PHE A 687 28.83 14.47 18.55
N ALA A 688 29.87 15.01 19.17
CA ALA A 688 29.78 15.72 20.44
C ALA A 688 30.68 16.96 20.39
N ILE A 689 30.20 18.06 21.01
CA ILE A 689 30.94 19.32 21.09
C ILE A 689 31.37 19.58 22.53
N ILE A 690 32.64 19.92 22.72
CA ILE A 690 33.19 20.29 24.03
C ILE A 690 33.46 21.79 24.03
N GLU A 691 32.73 22.52 24.88
CA GLU A 691 32.97 23.95 25.11
C GLU A 691 33.93 24.12 26.29
N VAL A 692 35.13 24.65 26.02
CA VAL A 692 36.22 24.77 27.00
C VAL A 692 36.31 26.18 27.59
N LYS A 693 36.40 26.27 28.92
CA LYS A 693 36.61 27.53 29.66
C LYS A 693 37.63 27.40 30.78
N GLY A 694 38.36 28.47 31.07
CA GLY A 694 39.18 28.59 32.28
C GLY A 694 38.32 29.05 33.45
N CYS A 695 38.68 28.65 34.68
CA CYS A 695 37.94 29.04 35.89
C CYS A 695 37.89 30.57 36.12
N TRP A 696 38.68 31.38 35.42
CA TRP A 696 38.67 32.84 35.47
C TRP A 696 37.76 33.50 34.43
N ASN A 697 37.06 32.73 33.59
CA ASN A 697 36.29 33.31 32.49
C ASN A 697 35.11 34.14 33.05
N PRO A 698 34.90 35.40 32.62
CA PRO A 698 33.81 36.25 33.13
C PRO A 698 32.42 35.71 32.78
N LYS A 699 32.32 34.83 31.78
CA LYS A 699 31.08 34.16 31.36
C LYS A 699 30.95 32.74 31.93
N LEU A 700 31.79 32.31 32.86
CA LEU A 700 31.86 30.93 33.35
C LEU A 700 30.49 30.33 33.73
N ASP A 701 29.63 31.11 34.40
CA ASP A 701 28.31 30.65 34.85
C ASP A 701 27.21 30.70 33.77
N ARG A 702 27.46 31.38 32.65
CA ARG A 702 26.47 31.58 31.58
C ARG A 702 26.89 30.94 30.25
N ALA A 703 28.17 30.62 30.07
CA ALA A 703 28.72 30.11 28.81
C ALA A 703 28.18 28.73 28.45
N MET A 704 27.88 27.88 29.43
CA MET A 704 27.22 26.60 29.16
C MET A 704 25.89 26.80 28.41
N LYS A 705 25.04 27.74 28.84
CA LYS A 705 23.81 28.06 28.10
C LYS A 705 24.10 28.83 26.81
N THR A 706 24.82 29.94 26.91
CA THR A 706 24.94 30.92 25.81
C THR A 706 25.90 30.51 24.68
N GLN A 707 26.88 29.65 24.95
CA GLN A 707 27.89 29.23 23.97
C GLN A 707 27.78 27.76 23.60
N LEU A 708 27.48 26.85 24.54
CA LEU A 708 27.27 25.44 24.20
C LEU A 708 25.85 25.19 23.67
N VAL A 709 24.82 25.54 24.45
CA VAL A 709 23.42 25.26 24.06
C VAL A 709 22.96 26.16 22.92
N ASP A 710 22.95 27.48 23.13
CA ASP A 710 22.31 28.43 22.22
C ASP A 710 23.02 28.52 20.85
N ARG A 711 24.32 28.19 20.77
CA ARG A 711 25.12 28.30 19.55
C ARG A 711 25.26 26.98 18.78
N TYR A 712 25.35 25.85 19.48
CA TYR A 712 25.68 24.57 18.84
C TYR A 712 24.55 23.55 18.90
N LEU A 713 23.83 23.47 20.02
CA LEU A 713 22.83 22.42 20.24
C LEU A 713 21.42 22.80 19.77
N LYS A 714 21.18 24.09 19.49
CA LYS A 714 19.85 24.62 19.15
C LYS A 714 19.40 24.33 17.70
N ASP A 715 20.34 24.18 16.76
CA ASP A 715 20.05 24.04 15.32
C ASP A 715 19.94 22.56 14.86
N ASN A 716 19.69 21.63 15.80
CA ASN A 716 19.48 20.18 15.59
C ASN A 716 20.62 19.40 14.89
N CYS A 717 21.73 20.03 14.51
CA CYS A 717 22.89 19.36 13.90
C CYS A 717 23.72 18.57 14.93
N CYS A 718 23.61 18.88 16.22
CA CYS A 718 24.27 18.18 17.32
C CYS A 718 23.40 18.22 18.58
N GLN A 719 23.15 17.06 19.21
CA GLN A 719 22.31 16.96 20.42
C GLN A 719 23.12 16.68 21.69
N HIS A 720 24.44 16.50 21.58
CA HIS A 720 25.30 16.05 22.68
C HIS A 720 26.44 17.04 22.91
N GLY A 721 26.54 17.55 24.14
CA GLY A 721 27.53 18.58 24.50
C GLY A 721 28.22 18.31 25.83
N MET A 722 29.47 18.77 25.95
CA MET A 722 30.21 18.76 27.20
C MET A 722 30.75 20.15 27.53
N TYR A 723 30.59 20.59 28.77
CA TYR A 723 31.18 21.83 29.27
C TYR A 723 32.40 21.51 30.12
N LEU A 724 33.59 21.87 29.61
CA LEU A 724 34.87 21.56 30.24
C LEU A 724 35.48 22.80 30.88
N VAL A 725 35.67 22.76 32.20
CA VAL A 725 36.28 23.85 32.97
C VAL A 725 37.69 23.46 33.44
N GLY A 726 38.71 24.18 32.98
CA GLY A 726 40.06 24.08 33.53
C GLY A 726 40.15 24.82 34.87
N TRP A 727 40.41 24.09 35.95
CA TRP A 727 40.47 24.64 37.32
C TRP A 727 41.92 24.89 37.75
N PHE A 728 42.32 26.16 37.81
CA PHE A 728 43.71 26.58 38.03
C PHE A 728 43.99 27.13 39.43
N ASN A 729 42.98 27.25 40.29
CA ASN A 729 43.11 27.82 41.63
C ASN A 729 44.15 27.08 42.47
N CYS A 730 45.27 27.76 42.76
CA CYS A 730 46.35 27.25 43.60
C CYS A 730 47.14 28.40 44.26
N ASN A 731 47.97 28.06 45.24
CA ASN A 731 48.78 29.02 45.98
C ASN A 731 49.92 29.60 45.12
N GLN A 732 50.41 28.83 44.16
CA GLN A 732 51.52 29.12 43.26
C GLN A 732 51.13 30.12 42.16
N TRP A 733 49.82 30.32 41.93
CA TRP A 733 49.32 31.32 40.99
C TRP A 733 49.69 32.74 41.46
N ASP A 734 50.38 33.49 40.60
CA ASP A 734 50.71 34.90 40.81
C ASP A 734 49.51 35.72 41.31
N SER A 735 49.65 36.32 42.50
CA SER A 735 48.60 37.17 43.09
C SER A 735 48.37 38.48 42.34
N LYS A 736 49.29 38.86 41.45
CA LYS A 736 49.15 40.04 40.58
C LYS A 736 48.46 39.74 39.24
N ASP A 737 48.08 38.49 38.99
CA ASP A 737 47.30 38.11 37.81
C ASP A 737 45.81 38.33 38.09
N TYR A 738 45.18 39.25 37.35
CA TYR A 738 43.76 39.60 37.52
C TYR A 738 42.85 38.37 37.44
N ARG A 739 43.24 37.36 36.65
CA ARG A 739 42.49 36.11 36.48
C ARG A 739 42.36 35.31 37.78
N LYS A 740 43.28 35.48 38.74
CA LYS A 740 43.19 34.83 40.06
C LYS A 740 42.10 35.47 40.93
N GLU A 741 41.86 36.76 40.75
CA GLU A 741 40.80 37.49 41.44
C GLU A 741 39.44 37.12 40.85
N ASP A 742 39.33 37.07 39.52
CA ASP A 742 38.12 36.71 38.79
C ASP A 742 37.71 35.23 38.98
N ALA A 743 38.66 34.35 39.33
CA ALA A 743 38.37 32.95 39.56
C ALA A 743 37.55 32.74 40.85
N PRO A 744 36.48 31.90 40.83
CA PRO A 744 35.65 31.62 41.99
C PRO A 744 36.45 31.13 43.19
N LYS A 745 36.07 31.55 44.40
CA LYS A 745 36.70 31.15 45.68
C LYS A 745 36.07 29.89 46.32
N ILE A 746 35.41 29.07 45.52
CA ILE A 746 34.86 27.77 45.93
C ILE A 746 35.91 26.67 45.74
N ASN A 747 35.71 25.52 46.37
CA ASN A 747 36.57 24.37 46.09
C ASN A 747 36.17 23.69 44.77
N ILE A 748 37.03 22.81 44.24
CA ILE A 748 36.80 22.17 42.94
C ILE A 748 35.57 21.24 42.95
N ASP A 749 35.28 20.58 44.08
CA ASP A 749 34.14 19.67 44.21
C ASP A 749 32.80 20.43 44.22
N GLU A 750 32.78 21.60 44.85
CA GLU A 750 31.66 22.55 44.80
C GLU A 750 31.44 23.08 43.39
N ALA A 751 32.52 23.38 42.66
CA ALA A 751 32.43 23.79 41.27
C ALA A 751 31.85 22.68 40.38
N GLN A 752 32.33 21.43 40.53
CA GLN A 752 31.80 20.27 39.81
C GLN A 752 30.30 20.09 40.07
N LYS A 753 29.86 20.07 41.33
CA LYS A 753 28.44 19.96 41.70
C LYS A 753 27.58 21.07 41.10
N LYS A 754 28.08 22.30 41.09
CA LYS A 754 27.38 23.47 40.51
C LYS A 754 27.17 23.29 39.01
N PHE A 755 28.21 22.93 38.26
CA PHE A 755 28.10 22.77 36.81
C PHE A 755 27.35 21.50 36.41
N ASP A 756 27.40 20.42 37.22
CA ASP A 756 26.58 19.24 37.01
C ASP A 756 25.08 19.57 37.13
N ALA A 757 24.69 20.31 38.18
CA ALA A 757 23.31 20.75 38.34
C ALA A 757 22.85 21.62 37.14
N GLN A 758 23.72 22.54 36.69
CA GLN A 758 23.43 23.37 35.52
C GLN A 758 23.28 22.55 34.23
N ALA A 759 24.13 21.55 34.02
CA ALA A 759 24.07 20.67 32.85
C ALA A 759 22.78 19.82 32.84
N VAL A 760 22.34 19.35 34.02
CA VAL A 760 21.07 18.64 34.19
C VAL A 760 19.89 19.55 33.83
N ASP A 761 19.86 20.77 34.37
CA ASP A 761 18.76 21.73 34.10
C ASP A 761 18.66 22.14 32.63
N LEU A 762 19.80 22.21 31.92
CA LEU A 762 19.86 22.54 30.50
C LEU A 762 19.62 21.35 29.58
N SER A 763 19.69 20.12 30.09
CA SER A 763 19.41 18.89 29.32
C SER A 763 17.89 18.73 29.15
N GLN A 764 17.33 19.34 28.10
CA GLN A 764 15.89 19.27 27.78
C GLN A 764 15.64 18.52 26.47
N GLN A 765 14.49 17.84 26.38
CA GLN A 765 14.07 17.05 25.22
C GLN A 765 15.13 15.99 24.83
N ASP A 766 15.64 16.06 23.60
CA ASP A 766 16.63 15.14 23.04
C ASP A 766 18.09 15.60 23.32
N MET A 767 18.30 16.76 23.95
CA MET A 767 19.64 17.26 24.27
C MET A 767 20.23 16.61 25.53
N ARG A 768 21.51 16.23 25.45
CA ARG A 768 22.29 15.68 26.57
C ARG A 768 23.55 16.50 26.80
N ILE A 769 23.67 17.06 28.00
CA ILE A 769 24.80 17.91 28.40
C ILE A 769 25.47 17.31 29.63
N LYS A 770 26.81 17.28 29.63
CA LYS A 770 27.63 16.92 30.79
C LYS A 770 28.58 18.06 31.13
N ALA A 771 28.96 18.17 32.41
CA ALA A 771 29.99 19.10 32.85
C ALA A 771 31.20 18.35 33.41
N PHE A 772 32.40 18.88 33.20
CA PHE A 772 33.62 18.33 33.75
C PHE A 772 34.56 19.44 34.21
N VAL A 773 34.95 19.42 35.49
CA VAL A 773 35.87 20.37 36.10
C VAL A 773 37.22 19.70 36.30
N MET A 774 38.17 20.07 35.46
CA MET A 774 39.49 19.46 35.40
C MET A 774 40.48 20.13 36.36
N ASN A 775 41.09 19.36 37.25
CA ASN A 775 42.13 19.89 38.14
C ASN A 775 43.46 20.14 37.39
N THR A 776 43.74 21.41 37.10
CA THR A 776 44.96 21.89 36.43
C THR A 776 45.88 22.68 37.35
N ALA A 777 45.57 22.70 38.66
CA ALA A 777 46.34 23.40 39.68
C ALA A 777 47.76 22.82 39.83
N LEU A 778 48.71 23.70 40.17
CA LEU A 778 50.05 23.30 40.60
C LEU A 778 49.99 22.75 42.04
N ARG A 779 50.82 21.74 42.31
CA ARG A 779 50.99 21.15 43.64
C ARG A 779 51.97 21.93 44.50
#